data_AF-A0A2Z5Y4W8-F1
#
_entry.id   AF-A0A2Z5Y4W8-F1
#
_cell.length_a   1.000
_cell.length_b   1.000
_cell.length_c   1.000
_cell.angle_alpha   90.00
_cell.angle_beta   90.00
_cell.angle_gamma   90.00
#
_symmetry.space_group_name_H-M   'P 1'
#
loop_
_entity.id
_entity.type
_entity.pdbx_description
1 polymer ?
#
loop_
_entity_poly.entity_id
_entity_poly.type
_entity_poly.pdbx_seq_one_letter_code
_entity_poly.pdbx_strand_id
1 'polypeptide(L)'
;MYKAKKHWVIAPIIFLGIASMSMVGNTYAEANSSKTEVSISNSENHKGSLQVPDDKKMNTINSETYVQKNEEASQKLLMFKQEKKKQLKQIIGLTDEQIRIFTSSIDEATTEATIKAIIDDAEKQATENNKEKIKLSEKTKNENDQARKQEDAKQKIESQVTASQSTKVGNNLNENIRINNFSNANPEYSHDEFDPSKEGGRVLPTIGLNPPVIKSLGYKADKLYIKLSHSSGEKFNEVNKVYSVDITFGSEVLPQFKNYGQYYDIGYDETRDEYYIQVTGRLAEILNNPQNINENSKFTFVVIYRAIDRINIIKSQPVTVKLTNKDVLEYNLSEVADRINNEIENDNSLTTEEKAEQKEKVKQEFEKGKNNILNSTNDAEANNKYNEAVINIERAHTTGTAKKIAKAEIDAEAKKVKDEIDTDGTLTAEEKEKQKAGVDQEAEKARGAIDGAKDIDGVNQGKADGIKAIDDQHKPGDPVDNRKEQAKADIDAEAKKVKDEIDTDGTLTAEEKEKQKAGVDQEAEKAKGAIDGAKDIDGVNQGKADGIKAIDDQHKPGDPVDNRKEQAKADIDKEAKKVKDEIDTDGTLTAKEKEKQKAGVDQEAEKAKGAIDGAKDIDGVNQGKADGIKAIDDQHKPGDPVDNRKEQA
;
A
#
# COMPACT_ATOMS: atom_id res chain seq x y z
N MET A 1 -37.89 6.50 0.33
CA MET A 1 -37.10 5.79 -0.70
C MET A 1 -35.73 6.43 -0.79
N TYR A 2 -34.70 5.76 -0.25
CA TYR A 2 -33.29 5.70 -0.69
C TYR A 2 -32.51 5.05 0.48
N LYS A 3 -32.10 3.79 0.30
CA LYS A 3 -31.28 3.04 1.28
C LYS A 3 -29.83 3.48 1.10
N ALA A 4 -29.27 4.24 2.04
CA ALA A 4 -27.84 4.50 2.11
C ALA A 4 -27.12 3.31 2.77
N LYS A 5 -26.28 2.61 2.01
CA LYS A 5 -25.31 1.62 2.52
C LYS A 5 -24.19 2.35 3.25
N LYS A 6 -24.21 2.35 4.59
CA LYS A 6 -23.01 2.66 5.39
C LYS A 6 -22.07 1.46 5.31
N HIS A 7 -20.97 1.59 4.57
CA HIS A 7 -19.82 0.70 4.68
C HIS A 7 -19.01 1.17 5.89
N TRP A 8 -18.91 0.32 6.91
CA TRP A 8 -17.91 0.45 7.97
C TRP A 8 -16.68 -0.33 7.52
N VAL A 9 -15.61 0.39 7.17
CA VAL A 9 -14.26 -0.17 7.02
C VAL A 9 -13.67 -0.22 8.43
N ILE A 10 -13.47 -1.42 8.97
CA ILE A 10 -12.72 -1.61 10.22
C ILE A 10 -11.27 -1.83 9.81
N ALA A 11 -10.44 -0.81 10.02
CA ALA A 11 -8.99 -0.93 9.97
C ALA A 11 -8.48 -1.54 11.30
N PRO A 12 -7.50 -2.46 11.29
CA PRO A 12 -6.91 -2.93 12.53
C PRO A 12 -5.87 -1.90 13.02
N ILE A 13 -6.17 -1.30 14.18
CA ILE A 13 -5.20 -0.53 14.97
C ILE A 13 -4.30 -1.57 15.67
N ILE A 14 -3.04 -1.66 15.25
CA ILE A 14 -1.98 -2.31 16.04
C ILE A 14 -1.01 -1.20 16.47
N PHE A 15 -1.08 -0.85 17.75
CA PHE A 15 -0.10 -0.01 18.41
C PHE A 15 0.48 -0.85 19.55
N LEU A 16 1.76 -1.22 19.47
CA LEU A 16 2.54 -1.65 20.63
C LEU A 16 3.99 -1.29 20.38
N GLY A 17 4.40 -0.23 21.06
CA GLY A 17 5.76 0.26 21.09
C GLY A 17 6.70 -0.72 21.78
N ILE A 18 7.90 -0.77 21.23
CA ILE A 18 9.08 -1.46 21.75
C ILE A 18 9.69 -0.61 22.86
N ALA A 19 10.07 -1.25 23.97
CA ALA A 19 11.23 -0.86 24.77
C ALA A 19 11.91 -2.10 25.37
N SER A 20 12.98 -2.52 24.67
CA SER A 20 14.27 -3.09 25.14
C SER A 20 14.30 -4.17 26.25
N MET A 21 14.72 -5.40 25.93
CA MET A 21 16.12 -5.92 25.93
C MET A 21 16.54 -6.49 27.31
N SER A 22 16.32 -7.80 27.51
CA SER A 22 17.34 -8.89 27.50
C SER A 22 18.03 -9.15 28.84
N MET A 23 17.67 -10.27 29.49
CA MET A 23 18.68 -11.30 29.80
C MET A 23 18.05 -12.68 30.08
N VAL A 24 18.76 -13.67 29.55
CA VAL A 24 18.51 -15.11 29.50
C VAL A 24 18.69 -15.76 30.87
N GLY A 25 17.92 -16.82 31.17
CA GLY A 25 18.22 -17.71 32.30
C GLY A 25 17.14 -18.75 32.58
N ASN A 26 17.17 -19.85 31.83
CA ASN A 26 16.38 -21.06 32.08
C ASN A 26 17.07 -21.89 33.18
N THR A 27 16.45 -22.12 34.34
CA THR A 27 16.76 -23.27 35.23
C THR A 27 15.60 -23.58 36.18
N TYR A 28 15.11 -24.82 36.11
CA TYR A 28 14.37 -25.51 37.16
C TYR A 28 15.25 -25.66 38.41
N ALA A 29 14.76 -25.26 39.60
CA ALA A 29 15.04 -25.94 40.87
C ALA A 29 14.18 -25.37 42.02
N GLU A 30 13.55 -26.31 42.71
CA GLU A 30 12.95 -26.38 44.05
C GLU A 30 13.02 -25.21 45.04
N ALA A 31 11.93 -25.15 45.82
CA ALA A 31 11.68 -24.34 47.00
C ALA A 31 12.81 -24.38 48.05
N ASN A 32 13.14 -23.23 48.66
CA ASN A 32 12.83 -22.93 50.06
C ASN A 32 13.32 -21.54 50.48
N SER A 33 12.51 -20.85 51.29
CA SER A 33 12.91 -19.94 52.37
C SER A 33 14.04 -18.91 52.12
N SER A 34 13.69 -17.62 52.05
CA SER A 34 13.90 -16.69 53.18
C SER A 34 13.72 -15.23 52.77
N LYS A 35 13.19 -14.45 53.72
CA LYS A 35 13.02 -13.00 53.72
C LYS A 35 14.25 -12.27 53.18
N THR A 36 14.01 -11.21 52.40
CA THR A 36 14.92 -10.06 52.40
C THR A 36 14.10 -8.78 52.30
N GLU A 37 14.18 -8.01 53.38
CA GLU A 37 13.63 -6.67 53.51
C GLU A 37 14.32 -5.72 52.53
N VAL A 38 13.55 -4.88 51.84
CA VAL A 38 14.09 -3.72 51.12
C VAL A 38 13.79 -2.48 51.96
N SER A 39 14.85 -1.95 52.55
CA SER A 39 14.87 -0.67 53.25
C SER A 39 14.76 0.47 52.23
N ILE A 40 13.75 1.34 52.37
CA ILE A 40 13.66 2.60 51.62
C ILE A 40 14.30 3.69 52.48
N SER A 41 15.43 4.24 52.04
CA SER A 41 16.01 5.46 52.59
C SER A 41 15.29 6.68 52.01
N ASN A 42 14.47 7.36 52.81
CA ASN A 42 13.99 8.70 52.50
C ASN A 42 14.88 9.74 53.18
N SER A 43 15.49 10.60 52.37
CA SER A 43 16.09 11.85 52.83
C SER A 43 15.07 12.98 52.75
N GLU A 44 15.22 13.89 53.71
CA GLU A 44 14.74 15.28 53.78
C GLU A 44 13.65 15.61 54.80
N ASN A 45 14.09 16.49 55.70
CA ASN A 45 13.42 17.06 56.86
C ASN A 45 12.28 17.98 56.45
N HIS A 46 11.17 17.94 57.20
CA HIS A 46 10.61 19.16 57.81
C HIS A 46 9.72 18.83 59.01
N LYS A 47 9.95 19.58 60.10
CA LYS A 47 9.27 19.51 61.39
C LYS A 47 7.79 19.93 61.28
N GLY A 48 6.91 19.19 61.94
CA GLY A 48 5.54 19.61 62.22
C GLY A 48 4.81 18.61 63.11
N SER A 49 4.76 18.89 64.42
CA SER A 49 3.98 18.14 65.41
C SER A 49 2.48 18.29 65.16
N LEU A 50 1.71 17.19 65.16
CA LEU A 50 0.30 17.23 65.55
C LEU A 50 -0.20 15.82 65.94
N GLN A 51 -0.54 15.72 67.23
CA GLN A 51 -1.53 14.87 67.89
C GLN A 51 -2.07 13.64 67.15
N VAL A 52 -1.93 12.50 67.83
CA VAL A 52 -2.78 11.31 67.67
C VAL A 52 -4.14 11.60 68.33
N PRO A 53 -5.27 11.40 67.63
CA PRO A 53 -6.53 11.04 68.26
C PRO A 53 -6.91 9.60 67.87
N ASP A 54 -7.26 8.83 68.90
CA ASP A 54 -7.83 7.50 68.83
C ASP A 54 -9.09 7.42 67.95
N ASP A 55 -9.30 6.21 67.42
CA ASP A 55 -10.56 5.64 66.94
C ASP A 55 -11.18 6.17 65.63
N LYS A 56 -10.63 5.68 64.50
CA LYS A 56 -11.48 5.18 63.41
C LYS A 56 -11.01 3.80 62.97
N LYS A 57 -11.90 2.83 63.17
CA LYS A 57 -11.87 1.47 62.61
C LYS A 57 -11.44 1.51 61.13
N MET A 58 -10.15 1.35 60.85
CA MET A 58 -9.68 0.96 59.52
C MET A 58 -10.02 -0.51 59.39
N ASN A 59 -11.04 -0.75 58.57
CA ASN A 59 -11.46 -2.05 58.10
C ASN A 59 -10.21 -2.81 57.64
N THR A 60 -9.72 -3.77 58.45
CA THR A 60 -8.74 -4.75 58.03
C THR A 60 -9.43 -5.57 56.95
N ILE A 61 -9.34 -5.12 55.71
CA ILE A 61 -9.70 -5.92 54.57
C ILE A 61 -8.75 -7.11 54.62
N ASN A 62 -9.27 -8.27 55.02
CA ASN A 62 -8.59 -9.55 55.00
C ASN A 62 -7.80 -9.68 53.69
N SER A 63 -6.48 -9.55 53.77
CA SER A 63 -5.57 -9.79 52.64
C SER A 63 -5.70 -11.22 52.11
N GLU A 64 -6.08 -12.17 52.98
CA GLU A 64 -6.39 -13.56 52.60
C GLU A 64 -7.61 -13.67 51.68
N THR A 65 -8.66 -12.84 51.88
CA THR A 65 -9.88 -12.89 51.06
C THR A 65 -9.68 -12.21 49.69
N TYR A 66 -8.75 -11.27 49.57
CA TYR A 66 -8.38 -10.64 48.29
C TYR A 66 -7.46 -11.51 47.44
N VAL A 67 -6.49 -12.19 48.06
CA VAL A 67 -5.60 -13.13 47.37
C VAL A 67 -6.40 -14.34 46.86
N GLN A 68 -7.27 -14.93 47.68
CA GLN A 68 -8.14 -16.04 47.25
C GLN A 68 -9.07 -15.67 46.09
N LYS A 69 -9.69 -14.47 46.13
CA LYS A 69 -10.59 -14.03 45.05
C LYS A 69 -9.85 -13.79 43.72
N ASN A 70 -8.62 -13.30 43.76
CA ASN A 70 -7.80 -13.10 42.56
C ASN A 70 -7.29 -14.43 41.98
N GLU A 71 -7.00 -15.40 42.84
CA GLU A 71 -6.59 -16.74 42.41
C GLU A 71 -7.76 -17.53 41.80
N GLU A 72 -8.95 -17.46 42.42
CA GLU A 72 -10.19 -18.01 41.85
C GLU A 72 -10.57 -17.34 40.51
N ALA A 73 -10.40 -16.02 40.38
CA ALA A 73 -10.67 -15.30 39.13
C ALA A 73 -9.68 -15.69 38.02
N SER A 74 -8.40 -15.88 38.36
CA SER A 74 -7.36 -16.31 37.42
C SER A 74 -7.58 -17.75 36.94
N GLN A 75 -8.00 -18.65 37.84
CA GLN A 75 -8.36 -20.03 37.48
C GLN A 75 -9.62 -20.09 36.61
N LYS A 76 -10.65 -19.29 36.91
CA LYS A 76 -11.85 -19.18 36.07
C LYS A 76 -11.52 -18.71 34.65
N LEU A 77 -10.66 -17.69 34.52
CA LEU A 77 -10.24 -17.20 33.21
C LEU A 77 -9.44 -18.25 32.44
N LEU A 78 -8.56 -19.02 33.10
CA LEU A 78 -7.80 -20.09 32.47
C LEU A 78 -8.71 -21.21 31.94
N MET A 79 -9.71 -21.63 32.71
CA MET A 79 -10.72 -22.60 32.29
C MET A 79 -11.53 -22.07 31.10
N PHE A 80 -11.93 -20.80 31.14
CA PHE A 80 -12.64 -20.14 30.05
C PHE A 80 -11.82 -20.08 28.75
N LYS A 81 -10.50 -19.81 28.83
CA LYS A 81 -9.57 -19.89 27.69
C LYS A 81 -9.54 -21.29 27.08
N GLN A 82 -9.42 -22.33 27.91
CA GLN A 82 -9.38 -23.71 27.43
C GLN A 82 -10.68 -24.13 26.72
N GLU A 83 -11.83 -23.75 27.29
CA GLU A 83 -13.14 -24.00 26.69
C GLU A 83 -13.27 -23.31 25.32
N LYS A 84 -12.88 -22.03 25.24
CA LYS A 84 -13.01 -21.26 23.99
C LYS A 84 -12.01 -21.68 22.90
N LYS A 85 -10.82 -22.14 23.27
CA LYS A 85 -9.91 -22.81 22.31
C LYS A 85 -10.49 -24.10 21.74
N LYS A 86 -11.25 -24.85 22.55
CA LYS A 86 -11.95 -26.05 22.07
C LYS A 86 -13.08 -25.66 21.11
N GLN A 87 -13.83 -24.60 21.40
CA GLN A 87 -14.84 -24.04 20.49
C GLN A 87 -14.21 -23.55 19.17
N LEU A 88 -13.08 -22.83 19.24
CA LEU A 88 -12.36 -22.33 18.06
C LEU A 88 -11.99 -23.45 17.08
N LYS A 89 -11.53 -24.60 17.58
CA LYS A 89 -11.20 -25.78 16.76
C LYS A 89 -12.43 -26.45 16.11
N GLN A 90 -13.64 -26.14 16.58
CA GLN A 90 -14.89 -26.67 16.02
C GLN A 90 -15.49 -25.74 14.95
N ILE A 91 -14.95 -24.53 14.77
CA ILE A 91 -15.42 -23.58 13.77
C ILE A 91 -14.99 -24.06 12.37
N ILE A 92 -15.97 -24.49 11.58
CA ILE A 92 -15.77 -24.97 10.21
C ILE A 92 -15.57 -23.78 9.27
N GLY A 93 -14.47 -23.78 8.50
CA GLY A 93 -14.16 -22.75 7.50
C GLY A 93 -12.92 -21.92 7.82
N LEU A 94 -12.30 -22.11 8.98
CA LEU A 94 -10.97 -21.58 9.29
C LEU A 94 -9.88 -22.52 8.77
N THR A 95 -8.77 -21.94 8.34
CA THR A 95 -7.53 -22.69 8.05
C THR A 95 -6.77 -23.00 9.35
N ASP A 96 -5.88 -23.99 9.32
CA ASP A 96 -5.05 -24.35 10.48
C ASP A 96 -4.23 -23.16 11.00
N GLU A 97 -3.77 -22.28 10.09
CA GLU A 97 -3.02 -21.07 10.43
C GLU A 97 -3.89 -20.02 11.12
N GLN A 98 -5.13 -19.83 10.66
CA GLN A 98 -6.08 -18.94 11.31
C GLN A 98 -6.46 -19.45 12.72
N ILE A 99 -6.67 -20.77 12.86
CA ILE A 99 -6.92 -21.39 14.17
C ILE A 99 -5.71 -21.15 15.10
N ARG A 100 -4.47 -21.25 14.59
CA ARG A 100 -3.25 -20.99 15.36
C ARG A 100 -3.17 -19.54 15.84
N ILE A 101 -3.43 -18.58 14.95
CA ILE A 101 -3.41 -17.15 15.27
C ILE A 101 -4.45 -16.82 16.36
N PHE A 102 -5.71 -17.22 16.15
CA PHE A 102 -6.77 -16.98 17.13
C PHE A 102 -6.51 -17.69 18.47
N THR A 103 -5.86 -18.87 18.45
CA THR A 103 -5.44 -19.56 19.68
C THR A 103 -4.41 -18.75 20.46
N SER A 104 -3.42 -18.13 19.78
CA SER A 104 -2.42 -17.25 20.40
C SER A 104 -3.08 -16.00 20.99
N SER A 105 -4.02 -15.39 20.28
CA SER A 105 -4.77 -14.23 20.79
C SER A 105 -5.59 -14.56 22.04
N ILE A 106 -6.16 -15.77 22.13
CA ILE A 106 -6.85 -16.25 23.35
C ILE A 106 -5.85 -16.44 24.50
N ASP A 107 -4.61 -16.88 24.23
CA ASP A 107 -3.56 -17.01 25.25
C ASP A 107 -3.17 -15.66 25.85
N GLU A 108 -3.07 -14.63 25.02
CA GLU A 108 -2.66 -13.27 25.43
C GLU A 108 -3.80 -12.48 26.10
N ALA A 109 -5.07 -12.83 25.86
CA ALA A 109 -6.21 -12.10 26.39
C ALA A 109 -6.31 -12.14 27.93
N THR A 110 -6.56 -10.99 28.56
CA THR A 110 -6.61 -10.85 30.03
C THR A 110 -8.03 -10.82 30.60
N THR A 111 -9.07 -10.84 29.76
CA THR A 111 -10.47 -10.80 30.17
C THR A 111 -11.36 -11.74 29.35
N GLU A 112 -12.47 -12.21 29.93
CA GLU A 112 -13.45 -13.03 29.20
C GLU A 112 -14.10 -12.27 28.04
N ALA A 113 -14.28 -10.95 28.16
CA ALA A 113 -14.89 -10.12 27.11
C ALA A 113 -14.00 -10.10 25.86
N THR A 114 -12.69 -9.95 26.05
CA THR A 114 -11.71 -10.00 24.96
C THR A 114 -11.69 -11.39 24.30
N ILE A 115 -11.73 -12.46 25.09
CA ILE A 115 -11.76 -13.84 24.57
C ILE A 115 -13.04 -14.10 23.74
N LYS A 116 -14.19 -13.57 24.16
CA LYS A 116 -15.45 -13.69 23.39
C LYS A 116 -15.37 -12.94 22.06
N ALA A 117 -14.86 -11.71 22.06
CA ALA A 117 -14.69 -10.93 20.83
C ALA A 117 -13.77 -11.64 19.82
N ILE A 118 -12.70 -12.28 20.30
CA ILE A 118 -11.79 -13.08 19.45
C ILE A 118 -12.53 -14.25 18.78
N ILE A 119 -13.45 -14.92 19.48
CA ILE A 119 -14.26 -16.00 18.91
C ILE A 119 -15.25 -15.46 17.88
N ASP A 120 -15.90 -14.33 18.14
CA ASP A 120 -16.84 -13.71 17.21
C ASP A 120 -16.14 -13.30 15.89
N ASP A 121 -14.91 -12.76 15.99
CA ASP A 121 -14.09 -12.46 14.82
C ASP A 121 -13.66 -13.72 14.05
N ALA A 122 -13.37 -14.81 14.76
CA ALA A 122 -13.06 -16.09 14.14
C ALA A 122 -14.27 -16.69 13.38
N GLU A 123 -15.48 -16.62 13.94
CA GLU A 123 -16.71 -17.07 13.28
C GLU A 123 -17.03 -16.22 12.03
N LYS A 124 -16.78 -14.91 12.10
CA LYS A 124 -16.93 -14.00 10.95
C LYS A 124 -15.92 -14.32 9.85
N GLN A 125 -14.66 -14.56 10.21
CA GLN A 125 -13.62 -14.93 9.24
C GLN A 125 -13.93 -16.25 8.55
N ALA A 126 -14.42 -17.25 9.30
CA ALA A 126 -14.86 -18.53 8.74
C ALA A 126 -16.00 -18.36 7.72
N THR A 127 -16.93 -17.44 7.99
CA THR A 127 -18.04 -17.12 7.09
C THR A 127 -17.55 -16.49 5.79
N GLU A 128 -16.57 -15.59 5.84
CA GLU A 128 -16.00 -14.98 4.64
C GLU A 128 -15.19 -15.98 3.80
N ASN A 129 -14.36 -16.82 4.44
CA ASN A 129 -13.64 -17.90 3.75
C ASN A 129 -14.61 -18.82 2.99
N ASN A 130 -15.75 -19.17 3.59
CA ASN A 130 -16.77 -20.00 2.94
C ASN A 130 -17.45 -19.28 1.76
N LYS A 131 -17.72 -17.98 1.85
CA LYS A 131 -18.25 -17.20 0.71
C LYS A 131 -17.26 -17.15 -0.45
N GLU A 132 -15.98 -17.00 -0.16
CA GLU A 132 -14.93 -16.97 -1.18
C GLU A 132 -14.75 -18.34 -1.85
N LYS A 133 -14.80 -19.43 -1.07
CA LYS A 133 -14.80 -20.80 -1.58
C LYS A 133 -16.00 -21.09 -2.50
N ILE A 134 -17.19 -20.58 -2.17
CA ILE A 134 -18.38 -20.70 -3.01
C ILE A 134 -18.18 -19.94 -4.33
N LYS A 135 -17.72 -18.68 -4.28
CA LYS A 135 -17.41 -17.89 -5.48
C LYS A 135 -16.37 -18.57 -6.38
N LEU A 136 -15.32 -19.15 -5.80
CA LEU A 136 -14.30 -19.86 -6.56
C LEU A 136 -14.87 -21.11 -7.23
N SER A 137 -15.74 -21.85 -6.54
CA SER A 137 -16.42 -23.03 -7.10
C SER A 137 -17.37 -22.69 -8.25
N GLU A 138 -18.06 -21.54 -8.20
CA GLU A 138 -18.89 -21.02 -9.29
C GLU A 138 -18.04 -20.56 -10.49
N LYS A 139 -16.88 -19.94 -10.23
CA LYS A 139 -15.93 -19.55 -11.29
C LYS A 139 -15.38 -20.78 -12.03
N THR A 140 -14.93 -21.80 -11.31
CA THR A 140 -14.42 -23.05 -11.91
C THR A 140 -15.51 -23.79 -12.68
N LYS A 141 -16.77 -23.74 -12.23
CA LYS A 141 -17.90 -24.32 -12.99
C LYS A 141 -18.12 -23.59 -14.33
N ASN A 142 -18.07 -22.26 -14.32
CA ASN A 142 -18.19 -21.46 -15.55
C ASN A 142 -17.01 -21.67 -16.53
N GLU A 143 -15.79 -21.81 -16.01
CA GLU A 143 -14.59 -22.11 -16.82
C GLU A 143 -14.68 -23.50 -17.45
N ASN A 144 -15.14 -24.52 -16.70
CA ASN A 144 -15.37 -25.86 -17.23
C ASN A 144 -16.49 -25.90 -18.29
N ASP A 145 -17.55 -25.10 -18.12
CA ASP A 145 -18.62 -24.98 -19.12
C ASP A 145 -18.13 -24.28 -20.40
N GLN A 146 -17.18 -23.34 -20.30
CA GLN A 146 -16.52 -22.74 -21.46
C GLN A 146 -15.58 -23.73 -22.16
N ALA A 147 -14.78 -24.50 -21.42
CA ALA A 147 -13.91 -25.53 -21.97
C ALA A 147 -14.70 -26.60 -22.72
N ARG A 148 -15.84 -27.04 -22.18
CA ARG A 148 -16.76 -27.96 -22.90
C ARG A 148 -17.29 -27.37 -24.19
N LYS A 149 -17.71 -26.10 -24.20
CA LYS A 149 -18.16 -25.42 -25.43
C LYS A 149 -17.06 -25.31 -26.48
N GLN A 150 -15.81 -25.11 -26.06
CA GLN A 150 -14.65 -25.08 -26.96
C GLN A 150 -14.36 -26.47 -27.53
N GLU A 151 -14.46 -27.52 -26.70
CA GLU A 151 -14.25 -28.90 -27.15
C GLU A 151 -15.37 -29.36 -28.11
N ASP A 152 -16.63 -29.03 -27.82
CA ASP A 152 -17.76 -29.27 -28.73
C ASP A 152 -17.57 -28.53 -30.07
N ALA A 153 -17.06 -27.29 -30.04
CA ALA A 153 -16.73 -26.53 -31.24
C ALA A 153 -15.57 -27.16 -32.02
N LYS A 154 -14.55 -27.66 -31.33
CA LYS A 154 -13.41 -28.37 -31.92
C LYS A 154 -13.85 -29.68 -32.59
N GLN A 155 -14.67 -30.50 -31.94
CA GLN A 155 -15.22 -31.72 -32.52
C GLN A 155 -16.13 -31.43 -33.73
N LYS A 156 -16.87 -30.30 -33.70
CA LYS A 156 -17.66 -29.83 -34.84
C LYS A 156 -16.77 -29.38 -36.02
N ILE A 157 -15.61 -28.78 -35.76
CA ILE A 157 -14.62 -28.45 -36.79
C ILE A 157 -13.94 -29.72 -37.32
N GLU A 158 -13.54 -30.65 -36.46
CA GLU A 158 -12.92 -31.93 -36.84
C GLU A 158 -13.85 -32.77 -37.70
N SER A 159 -15.14 -32.84 -37.37
CA SER A 159 -16.15 -33.51 -38.22
C SER A 159 -16.35 -32.83 -39.57
N GLN A 160 -16.28 -31.50 -39.65
CA GLN A 160 -16.32 -30.75 -40.92
C GLN A 160 -15.05 -30.94 -41.77
N VAL A 161 -13.87 -31.02 -41.13
CA VAL A 161 -12.58 -31.30 -41.79
C VAL A 161 -12.55 -32.74 -42.31
N THR A 162 -13.04 -33.71 -41.53
CA THR A 162 -13.13 -35.12 -41.93
C THR A 162 -14.11 -35.31 -43.10
N ALA A 163 -15.24 -34.60 -43.09
CA ALA A 163 -16.18 -34.58 -44.22
C ALA A 163 -15.56 -33.98 -45.49
N SER A 164 -14.75 -32.92 -45.35
CA SER A 164 -14.03 -32.28 -46.47
C SER A 164 -12.86 -33.11 -47.01
N GLN A 165 -12.22 -33.92 -46.16
CA GLN A 165 -11.15 -34.84 -46.55
C GLN A 165 -11.71 -36.10 -47.23
N SER A 166 -12.88 -36.62 -46.82
CA SER A 166 -13.50 -37.77 -47.51
C SER A 166 -13.93 -37.42 -48.95
N THR A 167 -14.31 -36.16 -49.21
CA THR A 167 -14.59 -35.68 -50.58
C THR A 167 -13.33 -35.56 -51.45
N LYS A 168 -12.15 -35.31 -50.84
CA LYS A 168 -10.85 -35.28 -51.55
C LYS A 168 -10.22 -36.67 -51.75
N VAL A 169 -10.42 -37.60 -50.81
CA VAL A 169 -9.90 -38.96 -50.90
C VAL A 169 -10.71 -39.82 -51.88
N GLY A 170 -12.03 -39.60 -51.98
CA GLY A 170 -12.88 -40.25 -52.99
C GLY A 170 -12.49 -39.94 -54.45
N ASN A 171 -11.85 -38.79 -54.71
CA ASN A 171 -11.35 -38.42 -56.03
C ASN A 171 -9.91 -38.89 -56.32
N ASN A 172 -9.15 -39.32 -55.31
CA ASN A 172 -7.72 -39.71 -55.44
C ASN A 172 -7.48 -41.24 -55.43
N LEU A 173 -8.50 -42.04 -55.10
CA LEU A 173 -8.40 -43.51 -55.13
C LEU A 173 -8.58 -44.13 -56.53
N ASN A 174 -8.94 -43.33 -57.54
CA ASN A 174 -9.15 -43.81 -58.90
C ASN A 174 -7.94 -43.64 -59.84
N GLU A 175 -6.81 -43.10 -59.36
CA GLU A 175 -5.58 -42.90 -60.15
C GLU A 175 -4.40 -43.82 -59.75
N ASN A 176 -4.45 -44.52 -58.61
CA ASN A 176 -3.32 -45.35 -58.12
C ASN A 176 -3.43 -46.86 -58.41
N ILE A 177 -4.36 -47.30 -59.26
CA ILE A 177 -4.42 -48.67 -59.79
C ILE A 177 -4.06 -48.65 -61.27
N ARG A 178 -2.83 -48.27 -61.59
CA ARG A 178 -2.10 -48.52 -62.84
C ARG A 178 -0.70 -47.97 -62.64
N ILE A 179 0.33 -48.73 -63.05
CA ILE A 179 1.79 -48.44 -62.98
C ILE A 179 2.41 -48.94 -61.65
N ASN A 180 3.35 -49.89 -61.54
CA ASN A 180 4.10 -50.72 -62.49
C ASN A 180 4.70 -51.95 -61.75
N ASN A 181 4.54 -53.12 -62.39
CA ASN A 181 5.46 -54.26 -62.40
C ASN A 181 6.94 -53.84 -62.57
N PHE A 182 7.88 -54.42 -61.82
CA PHE A 182 9.23 -54.90 -62.25
C PHE A 182 9.94 -55.51 -61.01
N SER A 183 9.94 -56.84 -60.86
CA SER A 183 11.01 -57.80 -61.21
C SER A 183 12.23 -57.83 -60.28
N ASN A 184 12.45 -59.01 -59.71
CA ASN A 184 13.60 -59.51 -58.96
C ASN A 184 14.98 -59.08 -59.48
N ALA A 185 15.91 -58.84 -58.54
CA ALA A 185 17.32 -59.19 -58.67
C ALA A 185 17.96 -59.41 -57.29
N ASN A 186 18.47 -60.62 -57.10
CA ASN A 186 19.33 -61.08 -56.00
C ASN A 186 20.80 -60.77 -56.36
N PRO A 187 21.71 -60.53 -55.40
CA PRO A 187 23.11 -60.85 -55.62
C PRO A 187 23.62 -61.86 -54.60
N GLU A 188 24.08 -62.98 -55.15
CA GLU A 188 24.93 -63.97 -54.52
C GLU A 188 26.27 -63.34 -54.08
N TYR A 189 26.77 -63.70 -52.90
CA TYR A 189 28.20 -63.67 -52.60
C TYR A 189 28.61 -64.95 -51.87
N SER A 190 29.71 -65.51 -52.34
CA SER A 190 30.19 -66.88 -52.17
C SER A 190 30.71 -67.19 -50.76
N HIS A 191 30.52 -68.46 -50.39
CA HIS A 191 31.16 -69.14 -49.28
C HIS A 191 32.60 -69.49 -49.69
N ASP A 192 33.60 -68.99 -48.97
CA ASP A 192 34.95 -69.56 -49.00
C ASP A 192 35.25 -70.16 -47.62
N GLU A 193 35.47 -71.47 -47.61
CA GLU A 193 35.87 -72.26 -46.45
C GLU A 193 37.27 -71.86 -45.96
N PHE A 194 37.37 -71.51 -44.68
CA PHE A 194 38.63 -71.22 -44.00
C PHE A 194 39.22 -72.49 -43.39
N ASP A 195 40.35 -72.95 -43.93
CA ASP A 195 41.18 -74.07 -43.46
C ASP A 195 42.04 -73.65 -42.23
N PRO A 196 41.82 -74.23 -41.03
CA PRO A 196 42.54 -73.82 -39.82
C PRO A 196 43.93 -74.47 -39.63
N SER A 197 44.52 -75.10 -40.66
CA SER A 197 45.76 -75.88 -40.49
C SER A 197 47.08 -75.17 -40.86
N LYS A 198 47.09 -73.85 -41.12
CA LYS A 198 48.33 -73.11 -41.44
C LYS A 198 48.33 -71.67 -40.89
N GLU A 199 48.86 -71.48 -39.68
CA GLU A 199 49.97 -70.54 -39.43
C GLU A 199 50.37 -70.50 -37.94
N GLY A 200 51.67 -70.29 -37.74
CA GLY A 200 52.39 -70.49 -36.49
C GLY A 200 51.94 -69.60 -35.33
N GLY A 201 52.12 -70.15 -34.13
CA GLY A 201 51.80 -69.50 -32.88
C GLY A 201 52.47 -68.13 -32.71
N ARG A 202 51.65 -67.16 -32.29
CA ARG A 202 52.06 -66.11 -31.37
C ARG A 202 51.08 -66.10 -30.22
N VAL A 203 51.59 -66.37 -29.02
CA VAL A 203 50.91 -66.06 -27.77
C VAL A 203 50.81 -64.54 -27.70
N LEU A 204 49.61 -63.98 -27.87
CA LEU A 204 49.37 -62.57 -27.59
C LEU A 204 49.29 -62.39 -26.06
N PRO A 205 49.90 -61.33 -25.51
CA PRO A 205 49.92 -61.10 -24.07
C PRO A 205 48.48 -60.96 -23.59
N THR A 206 48.17 -61.68 -22.51
CA THR A 206 46.96 -61.46 -21.72
C THR A 206 47.00 -60.01 -21.24
N ILE A 207 46.33 -59.10 -21.96
CA ILE A 207 46.06 -57.77 -21.42
C ILE A 207 45.17 -58.04 -20.21
N GLY A 208 45.72 -57.83 -19.02
CA GLY A 208 44.97 -57.87 -17.77
C GLY A 208 43.96 -56.73 -17.77
N LEU A 209 42.86 -56.91 -18.50
CA LEU A 209 41.68 -56.06 -18.36
C LEU A 209 41.06 -56.41 -17.02
N ASN A 210 41.48 -55.69 -15.98
CA ASN A 210 40.72 -55.68 -14.75
C ASN A 210 39.31 -55.20 -15.09
N PRO A 211 38.27 -55.97 -14.72
CA PRO A 211 36.90 -55.65 -15.06
C PRO A 211 36.48 -54.30 -14.43
N PRO A 212 35.49 -53.62 -15.02
CA PRO A 212 35.04 -52.35 -14.54
C PRO A 212 34.26 -52.59 -13.24
N VAL A 213 34.51 -51.77 -12.24
CA VAL A 213 33.81 -51.83 -10.96
C VAL A 213 32.77 -50.73 -10.93
N ILE A 214 31.51 -51.10 -10.63
CA ILE A 214 30.44 -50.14 -10.37
C ILE A 214 30.77 -49.41 -9.05
N LYS A 215 30.85 -48.08 -9.11
CA LYS A 215 31.14 -47.24 -7.93
C LYS A 215 29.88 -46.77 -7.24
N SER A 216 28.84 -46.48 -8.02
CA SER A 216 27.55 -46.02 -7.53
C SER A 216 26.46 -46.32 -8.56
N LEU A 217 25.23 -46.45 -8.07
CA LEU A 217 24.02 -46.61 -8.86
C LEU A 217 23.00 -45.57 -8.36
N GLY A 218 22.29 -44.91 -9.27
CA GLY A 218 21.25 -43.95 -8.93
C GLY A 218 20.11 -44.02 -9.93
N TYR A 219 18.89 -43.68 -9.54
CA TYR A 219 17.74 -43.64 -10.45
C TYR A 219 17.18 -42.22 -10.49
N LYS A 220 17.13 -41.62 -11.68
CA LYS A 220 16.73 -40.24 -11.95
C LYS A 220 15.99 -40.15 -13.27
N ALA A 221 14.84 -39.48 -13.34
CA ALA A 221 14.33 -39.03 -14.63
C ALA A 221 13.40 -40.01 -15.34
N ASP A 222 13.27 -41.26 -14.88
CA ASP A 222 13.09 -42.49 -15.69
C ASP A 222 14.39 -43.22 -16.05
N LYS A 223 15.57 -42.75 -15.63
CA LYS A 223 16.88 -43.31 -15.99
C LYS A 223 17.63 -43.91 -14.80
N LEU A 224 18.18 -45.09 -14.96
CA LEU A 224 19.06 -45.75 -14.00
C LEU A 224 20.52 -45.43 -14.36
N TYR A 225 21.13 -44.50 -13.63
CA TYR A 225 22.51 -44.08 -13.75
C TYR A 225 23.46 -45.09 -13.09
N ILE A 226 24.54 -45.42 -13.78
CA ILE A 226 25.61 -46.32 -13.36
C ILE A 226 26.94 -45.57 -13.51
N LYS A 227 27.66 -45.44 -12.41
CA LYS A 227 29.05 -44.99 -12.44
C LYS A 227 29.99 -46.18 -12.55
N LEU A 228 30.73 -46.26 -13.66
CA LEU A 228 31.73 -47.30 -13.90
C LEU A 228 33.15 -46.77 -13.65
N SER A 229 34.05 -47.62 -13.17
CA SER A 229 35.48 -47.28 -13.05
C SER A 229 36.36 -48.46 -13.49
N HIS A 230 37.43 -48.20 -14.23
CA HIS A 230 38.53 -49.18 -14.37
C HIS A 230 39.49 -49.05 -13.19
N SER A 231 40.09 -50.16 -12.76
CA SER A 231 41.16 -50.14 -11.75
C SER A 231 42.40 -49.33 -12.19
N SER A 232 42.54 -49.04 -13.49
CA SER A 232 43.62 -48.25 -14.09
C SER A 232 43.34 -46.74 -14.14
N GLY A 233 42.11 -46.29 -13.84
CA GLY A 233 41.72 -44.88 -13.92
C GLY A 233 41.47 -44.34 -15.33
N GLU A 234 41.49 -45.19 -16.37
CA GLU A 234 41.21 -44.78 -17.75
C GLU A 234 39.71 -44.54 -18.00
N LYS A 235 39.37 -43.53 -18.81
CA LYS A 235 37.98 -43.25 -19.26
C LYS A 235 37.50 -44.35 -20.21
N PHE A 236 36.23 -44.72 -20.11
CA PHE A 236 35.61 -45.65 -21.06
C PHE A 236 35.50 -44.97 -22.42
N ASN A 237 36.15 -45.53 -23.44
CA ASN A 237 36.03 -45.15 -24.84
C ASN A 237 34.89 -45.97 -25.52
N GLU A 238 34.41 -45.51 -26.68
CA GLU A 238 33.22 -46.00 -27.46
C GLU A 238 33.18 -47.51 -27.80
N VAL A 239 34.20 -48.26 -27.38
CA VAL A 239 34.43 -49.68 -27.62
C VAL A 239 33.68 -50.58 -26.62
N ASN A 240 33.23 -50.02 -25.49
CA ASN A 240 32.54 -50.74 -24.42
C ASN A 240 31.03 -50.43 -24.44
N LYS A 241 30.21 -51.34 -24.93
CA LYS A 241 28.74 -51.19 -24.95
C LYS A 241 28.10 -52.15 -23.96
N VAL A 242 27.21 -51.67 -23.10
CA VAL A 242 26.33 -52.53 -22.29
C VAL A 242 25.26 -53.08 -23.25
N TYR A 243 25.01 -54.39 -23.24
CA TYR A 243 24.09 -55.04 -24.20
C TYR A 243 22.90 -55.75 -23.54
N SER A 244 22.92 -56.01 -22.23
CA SER A 244 21.78 -56.61 -21.53
C SER A 244 21.72 -56.21 -20.05
N VAL A 245 20.52 -55.85 -19.60
CA VAL A 245 20.21 -55.49 -18.22
C VAL A 245 19.13 -56.46 -17.74
N ASP A 246 19.44 -57.27 -16.72
CA ASP A 246 18.50 -58.19 -16.10
C ASP A 246 18.03 -57.61 -14.76
N ILE A 247 16.73 -57.36 -14.61
CA ILE A 247 16.16 -56.74 -13.41
C ILE A 247 15.32 -57.78 -12.67
N THR A 248 15.60 -57.99 -11.39
CA THR A 248 14.88 -58.94 -10.53
C THR A 248 14.37 -58.24 -9.28
N PHE A 249 13.05 -58.27 -9.06
CA PHE A 249 12.42 -57.68 -7.88
C PHE A 249 12.04 -58.79 -6.88
N GLY A 250 12.57 -58.75 -5.65
CA GLY A 250 12.19 -59.70 -4.59
C GLY A 250 12.59 -61.17 -4.85
N SER A 251 11.80 -62.12 -4.34
CA SER A 251 11.98 -63.57 -4.49
C SER A 251 11.25 -64.20 -5.69
N GLU A 252 10.41 -63.42 -6.39
CA GLU A 252 9.78 -63.85 -7.64
C GLU A 252 10.49 -63.16 -8.81
N VAL A 253 11.14 -63.98 -9.65
CA VAL A 253 11.45 -63.55 -11.02
C VAL A 253 10.10 -63.28 -11.67
N LEU A 254 9.67 -62.01 -11.80
CA LEU A 254 8.47 -61.66 -12.57
C LEU A 254 8.65 -62.29 -13.97
N PRO A 255 7.94 -63.39 -14.31
CA PRO A 255 8.30 -64.22 -15.46
C PRO A 255 8.11 -63.48 -16.80
N GLN A 256 7.40 -62.35 -16.77
CA GLN A 256 7.14 -61.47 -17.90
C GLN A 256 8.34 -60.66 -18.40
N PHE A 257 9.51 -60.68 -17.75
CA PHE A 257 10.69 -59.94 -18.21
C PHE A 257 11.77 -60.81 -18.87
N LYS A 258 11.50 -62.11 -19.09
CA LYS A 258 12.50 -63.09 -19.55
C LYS A 258 12.96 -62.98 -21.00
N ASN A 259 12.43 -62.05 -21.80
CA ASN A 259 12.87 -61.82 -23.17
C ASN A 259 12.14 -60.58 -23.68
N TYR A 260 12.80 -59.43 -23.85
CA TYR A 260 12.50 -58.44 -24.90
C TYR A 260 13.58 -57.35 -24.88
N GLY A 261 14.50 -57.38 -25.83
CA GLY A 261 15.55 -56.38 -26.02
C GLY A 261 15.07 -55.05 -26.60
N GLN A 262 14.02 -54.43 -26.05
CA GLN A 262 13.46 -53.16 -26.59
C GLN A 262 12.85 -52.18 -25.55
N TYR A 263 13.34 -52.12 -24.30
CA TYR A 263 12.75 -51.21 -23.29
C TYR A 263 13.72 -50.23 -22.63
N TYR A 264 14.95 -50.13 -23.13
CA TYR A 264 15.91 -49.18 -22.61
C TYR A 264 16.87 -48.64 -23.66
N ASP A 265 17.15 -47.33 -23.56
CA ASP A 265 18.24 -46.67 -24.26
C ASP A 265 19.40 -46.46 -23.29
N ILE A 266 20.59 -46.86 -23.69
CA ILE A 266 21.81 -46.57 -22.92
C ILE A 266 22.37 -45.25 -23.42
N GLY A 267 22.46 -44.28 -22.51
CA GLY A 267 23.11 -43.01 -22.79
C GLY A 267 24.29 -42.77 -21.86
N TYR A 268 25.04 -41.71 -22.19
CA TYR A 268 26.10 -41.19 -21.35
C TYR A 268 25.76 -39.75 -21.00
N ASP A 269 25.76 -39.44 -19.70
CA ASP A 269 25.59 -38.07 -19.22
C ASP A 269 26.96 -37.45 -18.98
N GLU A 270 27.39 -36.63 -19.93
CA GLU A 270 28.67 -35.92 -19.89
C GLU A 270 28.81 -35.00 -18.68
N THR A 271 27.69 -34.48 -18.14
CA THR A 271 27.70 -33.56 -16.99
C THR A 271 27.96 -34.30 -15.67
N ARG A 272 27.61 -35.59 -15.63
CA ARG A 272 27.72 -36.45 -14.43
C ARG A 272 28.88 -37.43 -14.51
N ASP A 273 29.47 -37.60 -15.70
CA ASP A 273 30.49 -38.63 -15.98
C ASP A 273 29.94 -40.04 -15.65
N GLU A 274 28.67 -40.28 -16.02
CA GLU A 274 27.91 -41.48 -15.68
C GLU A 274 27.17 -42.04 -16.90
N TYR A 275 27.16 -43.36 -17.02
CA TYR A 275 26.27 -44.04 -17.97
C TYR A 275 24.86 -44.07 -17.39
N TYR A 276 23.84 -44.06 -18.23
CA TYR A 276 22.48 -44.26 -17.77
C TYR A 276 21.73 -45.24 -18.67
N ILE A 277 20.74 -45.90 -18.09
CA ILE A 277 19.78 -46.74 -18.78
C ILE A 277 18.44 -46.05 -18.65
N GLN A 278 17.88 -45.52 -19.74
CA GLN A 278 16.53 -44.99 -19.71
C GLN A 278 15.55 -46.14 -19.61
N VAL A 279 14.75 -46.15 -18.56
CA VAL A 279 13.80 -47.20 -18.21
C VAL A 279 12.41 -46.71 -18.58
N THR A 280 11.67 -47.48 -19.39
CA THR A 280 10.34 -47.08 -19.89
C THR A 280 9.23 -48.07 -19.50
N GLY A 281 7.97 -47.64 -19.65
CA GLY A 281 6.78 -48.47 -19.42
C GLY A 281 6.60 -48.90 -17.96
N ARG A 282 6.05 -50.10 -17.76
CA ARG A 282 5.75 -50.67 -16.42
C ARG A 282 6.95 -50.70 -15.47
N LEU A 283 8.16 -50.81 -16.00
CA LEU A 283 9.36 -50.84 -15.18
C LEU A 283 9.65 -49.46 -14.58
N ALA A 284 9.41 -48.38 -15.32
CA ALA A 284 9.48 -47.01 -14.81
C ALA A 284 8.41 -46.79 -13.72
N GLU A 285 7.18 -47.28 -13.91
CA GLU A 285 6.10 -47.21 -12.91
C GLU A 285 6.48 -47.93 -11.60
N ILE A 286 7.16 -49.08 -11.71
CA ILE A 286 7.64 -49.83 -10.55
C ILE A 286 8.76 -49.08 -9.83
N LEU A 287 9.75 -48.58 -10.56
CA LEU A 287 10.90 -47.85 -9.99
C LEU A 287 10.53 -46.49 -9.41
N ASN A 288 9.51 -45.84 -9.96
CA ASN A 288 8.98 -44.56 -9.47
C ASN A 288 8.16 -44.70 -8.17
N ASN A 289 7.89 -45.92 -7.71
CA ASN A 289 7.21 -46.17 -6.45
C ASN A 289 8.17 -46.82 -5.43
N PRO A 290 8.63 -46.06 -4.41
CA PRO A 290 9.59 -46.55 -3.42
C PRO A 290 9.14 -47.83 -2.70
N GLN A 291 7.82 -48.03 -2.52
CA GLN A 291 7.26 -49.23 -1.87
C GLN A 291 7.54 -50.53 -2.63
N ASN A 292 7.87 -50.44 -3.91
CA ASN A 292 8.16 -51.60 -4.75
C ASN A 292 9.64 -52.02 -4.70
N ILE A 293 10.50 -51.22 -4.07
CA ILE A 293 11.93 -51.48 -3.96
C ILE A 293 12.24 -51.83 -2.50
N ASN A 294 12.84 -52.99 -2.27
CA ASN A 294 13.23 -53.45 -0.94
C ASN A 294 14.64 -54.03 -0.96
N GLU A 295 15.14 -54.49 0.18
CA GLU A 295 16.46 -55.10 0.33
C GLU A 295 16.73 -56.34 -0.57
N ASN A 296 15.66 -56.95 -1.11
CA ASN A 296 15.73 -58.08 -2.04
C ASN A 296 15.65 -57.66 -3.51
N SER A 297 15.42 -56.38 -3.82
CA SER A 297 15.49 -55.84 -5.18
C SER A 297 16.93 -55.87 -5.70
N LYS A 298 17.16 -56.66 -6.74
CA LYS A 298 18.49 -56.88 -7.34
C LYS A 298 18.47 -56.44 -8.80
N PHE A 299 19.38 -55.54 -9.13
CA PHE A 299 19.65 -55.12 -10.50
C PHE A 299 20.92 -55.83 -10.95
N THR A 300 20.81 -56.71 -11.94
CA THR A 300 21.99 -57.37 -12.52
C THR A 300 22.32 -56.72 -13.85
N PHE A 301 23.46 -56.04 -13.90
CA PHE A 301 23.98 -55.45 -15.11
C PHE A 301 24.97 -56.42 -15.74
N VAL A 302 24.77 -56.75 -17.01
CA VAL A 302 25.75 -57.52 -17.76
C VAL A 302 26.51 -56.57 -18.67
N VAL A 303 27.71 -56.19 -18.23
CA VAL A 303 28.63 -55.39 -19.05
C VAL A 303 29.36 -56.34 -19.99
N ILE A 304 29.20 -56.15 -21.31
CA ILE A 304 29.81 -57.01 -22.32
C ILE A 304 30.92 -56.26 -23.07
N TYR A 305 32.11 -56.85 -23.09
CA TYR A 305 33.23 -56.34 -23.86
C TYR A 305 33.26 -56.92 -25.27
N ARG A 306 33.38 -56.05 -26.29
CA ARG A 306 33.73 -56.44 -27.67
C ARG A 306 35.14 -55.94 -27.96
N ALA A 307 36.07 -56.83 -28.27
CA ALA A 307 37.35 -56.40 -28.85
C ALA A 307 37.13 -56.04 -30.32
N ILE A 308 37.81 -54.99 -30.78
CA ILE A 308 37.53 -54.33 -32.08
C ILE A 308 37.71 -55.28 -33.27
N ASP A 309 38.53 -56.34 -33.16
CA ASP A 309 38.99 -57.06 -34.36
C ASP A 309 38.35 -58.43 -34.65
N ARG A 310 37.47 -58.98 -33.81
CA ARG A 310 36.70 -60.20 -34.15
C ARG A 310 35.33 -60.21 -33.49
N ILE A 311 34.30 -60.70 -34.19
CA ILE A 311 32.88 -60.83 -33.78
C ILE A 311 32.67 -61.77 -32.54
N ASN A 312 33.70 -62.04 -31.75
CA ASN A 312 33.59 -62.87 -30.55
C ASN A 312 33.49 -62.00 -29.29
N ILE A 313 32.43 -62.23 -28.51
CA ILE A 313 32.25 -61.70 -27.15
C ILE A 313 33.38 -62.26 -26.28
N ILE A 314 34.32 -61.42 -25.82
CA ILE A 314 35.56 -61.93 -25.19
C ILE A 314 35.40 -62.15 -23.68
N LYS A 315 34.46 -61.49 -23.01
CA LYS A 315 34.06 -61.77 -21.61
C LYS A 315 32.80 -60.98 -21.25
N SER A 316 31.82 -61.66 -20.66
CA SER A 316 30.70 -61.05 -19.94
C SER A 316 30.92 -61.24 -18.44
N GLN A 317 30.90 -60.17 -17.67
CA GLN A 317 30.80 -60.28 -16.21
C GLN A 317 29.45 -59.72 -15.76
N PRO A 318 28.58 -60.55 -15.17
CA PRO A 318 27.40 -60.03 -14.50
C PRO A 318 27.85 -59.32 -13.22
N VAL A 319 27.49 -58.05 -13.09
CA VAL A 319 27.63 -57.28 -11.86
C VAL A 319 26.24 -57.09 -11.28
N THR A 320 25.98 -57.73 -10.14
CA THR A 320 24.71 -57.55 -9.41
C THR A 320 24.87 -56.42 -8.40
N VAL A 321 24.04 -55.39 -8.52
CA VAL A 321 23.90 -54.30 -7.57
C VAL A 321 22.56 -54.43 -6.86
N LYS A 322 22.56 -54.31 -5.54
CA LYS A 322 21.33 -54.18 -4.76
C LYS A 322 21.02 -52.69 -4.64
N LEU A 323 19.85 -52.28 -5.10
CA LEU A 323 19.33 -50.95 -4.80
C LEU A 323 18.47 -51.09 -3.56
N THR A 324 18.77 -50.35 -2.50
CA THR A 324 17.93 -50.35 -1.31
C THR A 324 16.85 -49.28 -1.42
N ASN A 325 15.74 -49.47 -0.71
CA ASN A 325 14.70 -48.44 -0.59
C ASN A 325 15.27 -47.09 -0.10
N LYS A 326 16.26 -47.15 0.81
CA LYS A 326 16.93 -45.95 1.35
C LYS A 326 17.67 -45.15 0.29
N ASP A 327 18.33 -45.81 -0.66
CA ASP A 327 19.06 -45.13 -1.76
C ASP A 327 18.10 -44.32 -2.64
N VAL A 328 16.91 -44.85 -2.88
CA VAL A 328 15.85 -44.18 -3.67
C VAL A 328 15.27 -42.99 -2.91
N LEU A 329 15.01 -43.15 -1.61
CA LEU A 329 14.47 -42.08 -0.77
C LEU A 329 15.46 -40.93 -0.56
N GLU A 330 16.74 -41.22 -0.40
CA GLU A 330 17.79 -40.19 -0.32
C GLU A 330 17.83 -39.35 -1.60
N TYR A 331 17.80 -40.03 -2.76
CA TYR A 331 17.79 -39.36 -4.05
C TYR A 331 16.54 -38.47 -4.22
N ASN A 332 15.34 -39.02 -3.97
CA ASN A 332 14.10 -38.25 -4.06
C ASN A 332 14.11 -37.03 -3.13
N LEU A 333 14.70 -37.15 -1.95
CA LEU A 333 14.83 -36.03 -1.01
C LEU A 333 15.77 -34.94 -1.56
N SER A 334 16.81 -35.32 -2.30
CA SER A 334 17.71 -34.35 -2.96
C SER A 334 17.01 -33.55 -4.05
N GLU A 335 16.13 -34.19 -4.84
CA GLU A 335 15.32 -33.49 -5.85
C GLU A 335 14.33 -32.52 -5.21
N VAL A 336 13.76 -32.86 -4.03
CA VAL A 336 12.93 -31.93 -3.26
C VAL A 336 13.75 -30.73 -2.78
N ALA A 337 14.95 -30.95 -2.25
CA ALA A 337 15.84 -29.86 -1.81
C ALA A 337 16.24 -28.93 -2.98
N ASP A 338 16.59 -29.49 -4.14
CA ASP A 338 16.92 -28.73 -5.35
C ASP A 338 15.73 -27.92 -5.86
N ARG A 339 14.52 -28.51 -5.87
CA ARG A 339 13.29 -27.81 -6.22
C ARG A 339 13.06 -26.61 -5.30
N ILE A 340 13.12 -26.80 -3.98
CA ILE A 340 12.89 -25.71 -3.02
C ILE A 340 13.99 -24.64 -3.10
N ASN A 341 15.26 -25.02 -3.30
CA ASN A 341 16.35 -24.06 -3.50
C ASN A 341 16.14 -23.19 -4.76
N ASN A 342 15.59 -23.77 -5.84
CA ASN A 342 15.21 -23.02 -7.03
C ASN A 342 14.01 -22.11 -6.79
N GLU A 343 13.01 -22.56 -6.01
CA GLU A 343 11.88 -21.72 -5.60
C GLU A 343 12.36 -20.51 -4.78
N ILE A 344 13.24 -20.71 -3.80
CA ILE A 344 13.87 -19.64 -3.00
C ILE A 344 14.68 -18.68 -3.88
N GLU A 345 15.49 -19.20 -4.80
CA GLU A 345 16.31 -18.36 -5.68
C GLU A 345 15.45 -17.42 -6.54
N ASN A 346 14.31 -17.92 -7.00
CA ASN A 346 13.37 -17.18 -7.83
C ASN A 346 12.31 -16.39 -7.02
N ASP A 347 12.35 -16.46 -5.69
CA ASP A 347 11.44 -15.72 -4.83
C ASP A 347 11.90 -14.25 -4.72
N ASN A 348 11.20 -13.38 -5.45
CA ASN A 348 11.46 -11.94 -5.47
C ASN A 348 10.94 -11.21 -4.21
N SER A 349 10.37 -11.92 -3.25
CA SER A 349 10.04 -11.36 -1.93
C SER A 349 11.24 -11.37 -0.98
N LEU A 350 12.25 -12.21 -1.26
CA LEU A 350 13.41 -12.43 -0.39
C LEU A 350 14.63 -11.61 -0.79
N THR A 351 15.36 -11.13 0.22
CA THR A 351 16.70 -10.53 0.03
C THR A 351 17.76 -11.59 -0.28
N THR A 352 18.95 -11.17 -0.70
CA THR A 352 20.09 -12.07 -0.90
C THR A 352 20.47 -12.81 0.39
N GLU A 353 20.46 -12.12 1.53
CA GLU A 353 20.73 -12.70 2.85
C GLU A 353 19.60 -13.66 3.27
N GLU A 354 18.33 -13.28 3.13
CA GLU A 354 17.19 -14.15 3.44
C GLU A 354 17.21 -15.41 2.55
N LYS A 355 17.56 -15.29 1.26
CA LYS A 355 17.77 -16.44 0.36
C LYS A 355 18.91 -17.33 0.85
N ALA A 356 20.04 -16.77 1.27
CA ALA A 356 21.18 -17.52 1.78
C ALA A 356 20.83 -18.29 3.07
N GLU A 357 20.14 -17.63 4.01
CA GLU A 357 19.68 -18.24 5.26
C GLU A 357 18.69 -19.38 5.01
N GLN A 358 17.70 -19.19 4.13
CA GLN A 358 16.72 -20.23 3.80
C GLN A 358 17.37 -21.41 3.05
N LYS A 359 18.30 -21.16 2.14
CA LYS A 359 19.07 -22.23 1.45
C LYS A 359 19.95 -23.04 2.41
N GLU A 360 20.58 -22.38 3.38
CA GLU A 360 21.34 -23.08 4.42
C GLU A 360 20.41 -23.92 5.31
N LYS A 361 19.20 -23.44 5.61
CA LYS A 361 18.18 -24.22 6.32
C LYS A 361 17.69 -25.43 5.51
N VAL A 362 17.45 -25.28 4.21
CA VAL A 362 17.14 -26.40 3.30
C VAL A 362 18.25 -27.46 3.35
N LYS A 363 19.51 -27.04 3.27
CA LYS A 363 20.67 -27.93 3.36
C LYS A 363 20.73 -28.66 4.70
N GLN A 364 20.48 -27.98 5.82
CA GLN A 364 20.45 -28.60 7.15
C GLN A 364 19.34 -29.64 7.30
N GLU A 365 18.11 -29.32 6.87
CA GLU A 365 16.98 -30.26 6.94
C GLU A 365 17.16 -31.43 5.96
N PHE A 366 17.77 -31.21 4.80
CA PHE A 366 18.17 -32.26 3.86
C PHE A 366 19.15 -33.26 4.50
N GLU A 367 20.27 -32.79 5.05
CA GLU A 367 21.27 -33.66 5.68
C GLU A 367 20.71 -34.42 6.89
N LYS A 368 19.86 -33.76 7.69
CA LYS A 368 19.15 -34.40 8.80
C LYS A 368 18.19 -35.48 8.31
N GLY A 369 17.42 -35.19 7.27
CA GLY A 369 16.51 -36.15 6.64
C GLY A 369 17.23 -37.37 6.08
N LYS A 370 18.31 -37.14 5.31
CA LYS A 370 19.19 -38.18 4.77
C LYS A 370 19.73 -39.10 5.87
N ASN A 371 20.27 -38.55 6.95
CA ASN A 371 20.79 -39.35 8.07
C ASN A 371 19.68 -40.19 8.74
N ASN A 372 18.47 -39.64 8.90
CA ASN A 372 17.34 -40.37 9.48
C ASN A 372 16.88 -41.54 8.58
N ILE A 373 16.87 -41.35 7.26
CA ILE A 373 16.56 -42.41 6.28
C ILE A 373 17.62 -43.52 6.36
N LEU A 374 18.91 -43.16 6.36
CA LEU A 374 20.02 -44.13 6.44
C LEU A 374 19.97 -44.97 7.73
N ASN A 375 19.65 -44.35 8.86
CA ASN A 375 19.61 -45.00 10.18
C ASN A 375 18.32 -45.80 10.46
N SER A 376 17.32 -45.74 9.58
CA SER A 376 16.05 -46.45 9.76
C SER A 376 16.26 -47.97 9.81
N THR A 377 15.52 -48.68 10.64
CA THR A 377 15.71 -50.13 10.84
C THR A 377 14.99 -51.00 9.81
N ASN A 378 14.00 -50.43 9.12
CA ASN A 378 13.17 -51.11 8.12
C ASN A 378 12.60 -50.09 7.11
N ASP A 379 11.98 -50.60 6.04
CA ASP A 379 11.48 -49.78 4.94
C ASP A 379 10.31 -48.87 5.32
N ALA A 380 9.39 -49.32 6.19
CA ALA A 380 8.26 -48.49 6.63
C ALA A 380 8.74 -47.28 7.45
N GLU A 381 9.72 -47.49 8.33
CA GLU A 381 10.37 -46.42 9.07
C GLU A 381 11.09 -45.42 8.14
N ALA A 382 11.86 -45.92 7.16
CA ALA A 382 12.56 -45.09 6.21
C ALA A 382 11.62 -44.18 5.40
N ASN A 383 10.47 -44.72 4.97
CA ASN A 383 9.45 -43.96 4.26
C ASN A 383 8.81 -42.86 5.13
N ASN A 384 8.54 -43.15 6.42
CA ASN A 384 8.04 -42.13 7.34
C ASN A 384 9.07 -41.01 7.55
N LYS A 385 10.36 -41.36 7.70
CA LYS A 385 11.44 -40.38 7.83
C LYS A 385 11.65 -39.53 6.58
N TYR A 386 11.48 -40.11 5.40
CA TYR A 386 11.42 -39.35 4.16
C TYR A 386 10.28 -38.33 4.16
N ASN A 387 9.05 -38.75 4.49
CA ASN A 387 7.89 -37.84 4.50
C ASN A 387 8.06 -36.70 5.52
N GLU A 388 8.58 -36.98 6.72
CA GLU A 388 8.93 -35.96 7.72
C GLU A 388 9.96 -34.96 7.17
N ALA A 389 11.01 -35.46 6.51
CA ALA A 389 12.06 -34.62 5.95
C ALA A 389 11.55 -33.73 4.80
N VAL A 390 10.72 -34.27 3.90
CA VAL A 390 10.08 -33.49 2.82
C VAL A 390 9.31 -32.31 3.40
N ILE A 391 8.47 -32.54 4.42
CA ILE A 391 7.69 -31.47 5.07
C ILE A 391 8.61 -30.38 5.65
N ASN A 392 9.71 -30.77 6.29
CA ASN A 392 10.63 -29.81 6.91
C ASN A 392 11.40 -28.98 5.87
N ILE A 393 11.83 -29.61 4.76
CA ILE A 393 12.48 -28.93 3.64
C ILE A 393 11.50 -27.95 2.97
N GLU A 394 10.26 -28.37 2.70
CA GLU A 394 9.22 -27.50 2.14
C GLU A 394 8.91 -26.30 3.05
N ARG A 395 8.97 -26.49 4.38
CA ARG A 395 8.80 -25.40 5.38
C ARG A 395 10.00 -24.49 5.57
N ALA A 396 11.15 -24.81 4.97
CA ALA A 396 12.33 -23.95 5.07
C ALA A 396 12.15 -22.68 4.21
N HIS A 397 11.37 -22.75 3.13
CA HIS A 397 11.01 -21.60 2.30
C HIS A 397 9.91 -20.78 2.97
N THR A 398 10.20 -19.52 3.25
CA THR A 398 9.24 -18.56 3.83
C THR A 398 9.22 -17.28 3.02
N THR A 399 8.11 -16.53 3.06
CA THR A 399 7.98 -15.26 2.34
C THR A 399 8.81 -14.14 3.00
N GLY A 400 9.48 -13.32 2.20
CA GLY A 400 10.32 -12.23 2.69
C GLY A 400 9.53 -11.01 3.18
N THR A 401 10.16 -10.20 4.05
CA THR A 401 9.48 -9.07 4.72
C THR A 401 9.95 -7.68 4.28
N ALA A 402 11.07 -7.60 3.56
CA ALA A 402 11.72 -6.34 3.18
C ALA A 402 10.81 -5.39 2.39
N LYS A 403 10.06 -5.89 1.40
CA LYS A 403 9.11 -5.07 0.61
C LYS A 403 7.99 -4.49 1.48
N LYS A 404 7.54 -5.22 2.50
CA LYS A 404 6.51 -4.75 3.43
C LYS A 404 7.04 -3.62 4.30
N ILE A 405 8.25 -3.77 4.83
CA ILE A 405 8.92 -2.74 5.64
C ILE A 405 9.12 -1.48 4.81
N ALA A 406 9.68 -1.59 3.60
CA ALA A 406 9.93 -0.45 2.73
C ALA A 406 8.64 0.33 2.38
N LYS A 407 7.53 -0.38 2.12
CA LYS A 407 6.23 0.28 1.87
C LYS A 407 5.68 0.98 3.12
N ALA A 408 5.87 0.39 4.30
CA ALA A 408 5.48 1.05 5.55
C ALA A 408 6.31 2.32 5.82
N GLU A 409 7.59 2.33 5.45
CA GLU A 409 8.44 3.52 5.52
C GLU A 409 8.00 4.60 4.52
N ILE A 410 7.60 4.23 3.30
CA ILE A 410 6.97 5.14 2.33
C ILE A 410 5.66 5.74 2.88
N ASP A 411 4.82 4.93 3.51
CA ASP A 411 3.57 5.39 4.11
C ASP A 411 3.82 6.38 5.25
N ALA A 412 4.83 6.11 6.08
CA ALA A 412 5.24 6.97 7.17
C ALA A 412 5.78 8.31 6.65
N GLU A 413 6.63 8.30 5.63
CA GLU A 413 7.18 9.53 5.04
C GLU A 413 6.09 10.35 4.35
N ALA A 414 5.21 9.70 3.56
CA ALA A 414 4.07 10.37 2.95
C ALA A 414 3.17 11.05 3.99
N LYS A 415 2.97 10.41 5.14
CA LYS A 415 2.23 11.03 6.25
C LYS A 415 3.00 12.24 6.83
N LYS A 416 4.29 12.10 7.09
CA LYS A 416 5.14 13.17 7.64
C LYS A 416 5.11 14.41 6.74
N VAL A 417 5.36 14.25 5.44
CA VAL A 417 5.36 15.38 4.49
C VAL A 417 3.98 16.01 4.35
N LYS A 418 2.89 15.22 4.41
CA LYS A 418 1.53 15.79 4.43
C LYS A 418 1.26 16.62 5.68
N ASP A 419 1.73 16.16 6.85
CA ASP A 419 1.61 16.93 8.09
C ASP A 419 2.41 18.24 8.00
N GLU A 420 3.62 18.22 7.41
CA GLU A 420 4.44 19.41 7.14
C GLU A 420 3.69 20.40 6.22
N ILE A 421 3.14 19.94 5.10
CA ILE A 421 2.32 20.75 4.18
C ILE A 421 1.10 21.35 4.88
N ASP A 422 0.39 20.58 5.71
CA ASP A 422 -0.79 21.05 6.43
C ASP A 422 -0.47 22.18 7.40
N THR A 423 0.69 22.11 8.06
CA THR A 423 1.15 23.13 9.01
C THR A 423 1.85 24.33 8.36
N ASP A 424 2.16 24.28 7.07
CA ASP A 424 2.81 25.37 6.36
C ASP A 424 1.87 26.58 6.22
N GLY A 425 2.17 27.67 6.93
CA GLY A 425 1.37 28.90 6.88
C GLY A 425 1.60 29.75 5.61
N THR A 426 2.60 29.41 4.79
CA THR A 426 2.91 30.12 3.55
C THR A 426 2.05 29.67 2.36
N LEU A 427 1.38 28.51 2.50
CA LEU A 427 0.54 27.92 1.47
C LEU A 427 -0.93 28.20 1.70
N THR A 428 -1.64 28.50 0.62
CA THR A 428 -3.11 28.55 0.60
C THR A 428 -3.71 27.15 0.72
N ALA A 429 -4.98 27.05 1.11
CA ALA A 429 -5.70 25.77 1.14
C ALA A 429 -5.63 24.99 -0.19
N GLU A 430 -5.74 25.68 -1.34
CA GLU A 430 -5.67 25.07 -2.67
C GLU A 430 -4.28 24.50 -2.98
N GLU A 431 -3.22 25.24 -2.64
CA GLU A 431 -1.83 24.78 -2.83
C GLU A 431 -1.52 23.58 -1.94
N LYS A 432 -2.01 23.57 -0.68
CA LYS A 432 -1.89 22.42 0.22
C LYS A 432 -2.55 21.18 -0.36
N GLU A 433 -3.78 21.29 -0.86
CA GLU A 433 -4.49 20.17 -1.47
C GLU A 433 -3.71 19.60 -2.66
N LYS A 434 -3.20 20.47 -3.54
CA LYS A 434 -2.40 20.08 -4.70
C LYS A 434 -1.10 19.37 -4.31
N GLN A 435 -0.35 19.88 -3.33
CA GLN A 435 0.90 19.26 -2.88
C GLN A 435 0.63 17.90 -2.21
N LYS A 436 -0.41 17.77 -1.38
CA LYS A 436 -0.79 16.49 -0.76
C LYS A 436 -1.22 15.44 -1.77
N ALA A 437 -1.90 15.84 -2.85
CA ALA A 437 -2.20 14.95 -3.97
C ALA A 437 -0.93 14.50 -4.70
N GLY A 438 0.07 15.38 -4.84
CA GLY A 438 1.40 15.03 -5.33
C GLY A 438 2.09 13.98 -4.46
N VAL A 439 2.03 14.14 -3.13
CA VAL A 439 2.58 13.14 -2.17
C VAL A 439 1.92 11.77 -2.36
N ASP A 440 0.59 11.72 -2.51
CA ASP A 440 -0.11 10.45 -2.76
C ASP A 440 0.34 9.77 -4.06
N GLN A 441 0.50 10.54 -5.13
CA GLN A 441 0.95 10.03 -6.43
C GLN A 441 2.37 9.46 -6.36
N GLU A 442 3.31 10.18 -5.72
CA GLU A 442 4.69 9.70 -5.60
C GLU A 442 4.79 8.51 -4.64
N ALA A 443 4.00 8.46 -3.56
CA ALA A 443 3.92 7.29 -2.70
C ALA A 443 3.40 6.06 -3.44
N GLU A 444 2.37 6.20 -4.28
CA GLU A 444 1.87 5.10 -5.11
C GLU A 444 2.92 4.60 -6.11
N LYS A 445 3.63 5.50 -6.79
CA LYS A 445 4.74 5.15 -7.70
C LYS A 445 5.86 4.42 -6.96
N ALA A 446 6.25 4.90 -5.78
CA ALA A 446 7.28 4.27 -4.95
C ALA A 446 6.89 2.84 -4.52
N ARG A 447 5.65 2.63 -4.08
CA ARG A 447 5.14 1.29 -3.77
C ARG A 447 5.16 0.38 -4.99
N GLY A 448 4.78 0.88 -6.16
CA GLY A 448 4.85 0.15 -7.42
C GLY A 448 6.28 -0.25 -7.81
N ALA A 449 7.25 0.64 -7.62
CA ALA A 449 8.67 0.36 -7.85
C ALA A 449 9.21 -0.71 -6.88
N ILE A 450 8.83 -0.63 -5.60
CA ILE A 450 9.19 -1.63 -4.57
C ILE A 450 8.58 -3.00 -4.90
N ASP A 451 7.32 -3.04 -5.34
CA ASP A 451 6.65 -4.29 -5.72
C ASP A 451 7.34 -4.94 -6.94
N GLY A 452 7.74 -4.12 -7.93
CA GLY A 452 8.44 -4.54 -9.14
C GLY A 452 9.94 -4.88 -8.96
N ALA A 453 10.54 -4.58 -7.82
CA ALA A 453 11.96 -4.85 -7.56
C ALA A 453 12.26 -6.36 -7.52
N LYS A 454 13.41 -6.76 -8.08
CA LYS A 454 13.85 -8.18 -8.21
C LYS A 454 14.78 -8.64 -7.10
N ASP A 455 15.41 -7.69 -6.41
CA ASP A 455 16.39 -7.91 -5.35
C ASP A 455 16.29 -6.80 -4.29
N ILE A 456 17.07 -6.93 -3.22
CA ILE A 456 17.05 -5.99 -2.10
C ILE A 456 17.61 -4.61 -2.47
N ASP A 457 18.58 -4.55 -3.38
CA ASP A 457 19.13 -3.29 -3.87
C ASP A 457 18.05 -2.51 -4.62
N GLY A 458 17.25 -3.17 -5.45
CA GLY A 458 16.09 -2.57 -6.10
C GLY A 458 15.02 -2.11 -5.11
N VAL A 459 14.77 -2.85 -4.03
CA VAL A 459 13.84 -2.43 -2.96
C VAL A 459 14.37 -1.20 -2.24
N ASN A 460 15.65 -1.19 -1.86
CA ASN A 460 16.29 -0.06 -1.18
C ASN A 460 16.34 1.18 -2.06
N GLN A 461 16.65 1.02 -3.35
CA GLN A 461 16.64 2.09 -4.34
C GLN A 461 15.23 2.65 -4.54
N GLY A 462 14.23 1.78 -4.76
CA GLY A 462 12.84 2.19 -4.92
C GLY A 462 12.30 2.93 -3.69
N LYS A 463 12.73 2.53 -2.48
CA LYS A 463 12.46 3.26 -1.24
C LYS A 463 13.15 4.62 -1.21
N ALA A 464 14.45 4.67 -1.45
CA ALA A 464 15.24 5.90 -1.35
C ALA A 464 14.77 6.96 -2.36
N ASP A 465 14.54 6.55 -3.61
CA ASP A 465 13.99 7.42 -4.65
C ASP A 465 12.57 7.86 -4.32
N GLY A 466 11.76 6.95 -3.77
CA GLY A 466 10.40 7.25 -3.32
C GLY A 466 10.35 8.29 -2.21
N ILE A 467 11.14 8.12 -1.15
CA ILE A 467 11.27 9.09 -0.05
C ILE A 467 11.68 10.45 -0.61
N LYS A 468 12.72 10.50 -1.44
CA LYS A 468 13.18 11.75 -2.05
C LYS A 468 12.08 12.43 -2.88
N ALA A 469 11.35 11.67 -3.69
CA ALA A 469 10.29 12.20 -4.54
C ALA A 469 9.09 12.72 -3.74
N ILE A 470 8.78 12.08 -2.60
CA ILE A 470 7.77 12.51 -1.63
C ILE A 470 8.20 13.81 -0.95
N ASP A 471 9.43 13.88 -0.43
CA ASP A 471 9.99 15.09 0.20
C ASP A 471 9.98 16.29 -0.77
N ASP A 472 10.34 16.06 -2.03
CA ASP A 472 10.37 17.09 -3.08
C ASP A 472 8.97 17.67 -3.42
N GLN A 473 7.87 17.08 -2.91
CA GLN A 473 6.52 17.63 -3.09
C GLN A 473 6.24 18.84 -2.20
N HIS A 474 6.85 18.92 -1.01
CA HIS A 474 6.65 20.08 -0.14
C HIS A 474 7.47 21.26 -0.65
N LYS A 475 6.76 22.29 -1.10
CA LYS A 475 7.36 23.53 -1.59
C LYS A 475 6.71 24.70 -0.86
N PRO A 476 7.42 25.37 0.06
CA PRO A 476 6.86 26.53 0.74
C PRO A 476 6.55 27.65 -0.26
N GLY A 477 5.51 28.42 0.05
CA GLY A 477 5.14 29.63 -0.67
C GLY A 477 5.99 30.83 -0.30
N ASP A 478 5.56 32.02 -0.70
CA ASP A 478 6.19 33.26 -0.26
C ASP A 478 6.07 33.41 1.26
N PRO A 479 7.10 33.95 1.95
CA PRO A 479 7.01 34.24 3.37
C PRO A 479 5.77 35.07 3.70
N VAL A 480 5.04 34.68 4.75
CA VAL A 480 3.81 35.34 5.18
C VAL A 480 4.03 36.84 5.42
N ASP A 481 5.18 37.23 5.96
CA ASP A 481 5.51 38.63 6.24
C ASP A 481 5.58 39.49 4.97
N ASN A 482 6.17 38.99 3.88
CA ASN A 482 6.19 39.70 2.60
C ASN A 482 4.76 39.92 2.06
N ARG A 483 3.89 38.93 2.25
CA ARG A 483 2.49 39.01 1.83
C ARG A 483 1.67 39.95 2.71
N LYS A 484 1.97 40.03 4.03
CA LYS A 484 1.40 41.04 4.92
C LYS A 484 1.76 42.45 4.47
N GLU A 485 3.02 42.70 4.14
CA GLU A 485 3.47 44.01 3.64
C GLU A 485 2.73 44.42 2.37
N GLN A 486 2.62 43.52 1.39
CA GLN A 486 1.86 43.79 0.16
C GLN A 486 0.38 44.07 0.46
N ALA A 487 -0.27 43.26 1.31
CA ALA A 487 -1.68 43.44 1.66
C ALA A 487 -1.94 44.79 2.35
N LYS A 488 -1.02 45.25 3.22
CA LYS A 488 -1.12 46.57 3.85
C LYS A 488 -0.95 47.71 2.84
N ALA A 489 -0.05 47.57 1.87
CA ALA A 489 0.11 48.55 0.81
C ALA A 489 -1.17 48.67 -0.04
N ASP A 490 -1.84 47.54 -0.30
CA ASP A 490 -3.12 47.54 -1.00
C ASP A 490 -4.24 48.22 -0.17
N ILE A 491 -4.25 48.03 1.16
CA ILE A 491 -5.15 48.75 2.08
C ILE A 491 -4.89 50.27 2.04
N ASP A 492 -3.62 50.69 2.03
CA ASP A 492 -3.26 52.11 1.93
C ASP A 492 -3.70 52.73 0.59
N ALA A 493 -3.53 51.99 -0.51
CA ALA A 493 -3.97 52.41 -1.82
C ALA A 493 -5.49 52.59 -1.88
N GLU A 494 -6.26 51.65 -1.34
CA GLU A 494 -7.71 51.74 -1.30
C GLU A 494 -8.20 52.86 -0.40
N ALA A 495 -7.63 53.00 0.80
CA ALA A 495 -7.95 54.11 1.71
C ALA A 495 -7.73 55.47 1.05
N LYS A 496 -6.62 55.61 0.30
CA LYS A 496 -6.37 56.84 -0.48
C LYS A 496 -7.44 57.06 -1.55
N LYS A 497 -7.77 56.01 -2.32
CA LYS A 497 -8.78 56.08 -3.38
C LYS A 497 -10.15 56.54 -2.84
N VAL A 498 -10.65 55.90 -1.78
CA VAL A 498 -11.95 56.26 -1.19
C VAL A 498 -11.94 57.66 -0.59
N LYS A 499 -10.84 58.12 0.01
CA LYS A 499 -10.71 59.51 0.46
C LYS A 499 -10.78 60.53 -0.69
N ASP A 500 -10.15 60.23 -1.82
CA ASP A 500 -10.22 61.08 -3.01
C ASP A 500 -11.66 61.14 -3.56
N GLU A 501 -12.39 60.02 -3.52
CA GLU A 501 -13.82 59.94 -3.89
C GLU A 501 -14.70 60.80 -2.94
N ILE A 502 -14.48 60.71 -1.62
CA ILE A 502 -15.17 61.55 -0.62
C ILE A 502 -14.86 63.04 -0.82
N ASP A 503 -13.60 63.41 -1.07
CA ASP A 503 -13.20 64.80 -1.25
C ASP A 503 -13.86 65.45 -2.46
N THR A 504 -14.06 64.68 -3.52
CA THR A 504 -14.69 65.15 -4.77
C THR A 504 -16.23 65.08 -4.76
N ASP A 505 -16.84 64.50 -3.73
CA ASP A 505 -18.29 64.41 -3.60
C ASP A 505 -18.93 65.77 -3.28
N GLY A 506 -19.66 66.35 -4.22
CA GLY A 506 -20.35 67.65 -4.05
C GLY A 506 -21.62 67.59 -3.20
N THR A 507 -22.11 66.40 -2.86
CA THR A 507 -23.32 66.19 -2.05
C THR A 507 -23.05 66.25 -0.55
N LEU A 508 -21.78 66.17 -0.14
CA LEU A 508 -21.35 66.19 1.25
C LEU A 508 -20.82 67.55 1.66
N THR A 509 -21.17 67.96 2.87
CA THR A 509 -20.59 69.14 3.53
C THR A 509 -19.15 68.88 3.96
N ALA A 510 -18.37 69.94 4.21
CA ALA A 510 -17.02 69.80 4.76
C ALA A 510 -16.95 68.93 6.02
N GLU A 511 -17.91 69.06 6.94
CA GLU A 511 -17.98 68.29 8.19
C GLU A 511 -18.27 66.80 7.92
N GLU A 512 -19.19 66.48 7.01
CA GLU A 512 -19.49 65.10 6.62
C GLU A 512 -18.30 64.42 5.92
N LYS A 513 -17.59 65.15 5.06
CA LYS A 513 -16.35 64.67 4.42
C LYS A 513 -15.28 64.34 5.46
N GLU A 514 -15.04 65.24 6.40
CA GLU A 514 -14.06 65.01 7.47
C GLU A 514 -14.40 63.75 8.28
N LYS A 515 -15.68 63.59 8.64
CA LYS A 515 -16.17 62.42 9.36
C LYS A 515 -16.00 61.12 8.57
N GLN A 516 -16.34 61.09 7.28
CA GLN A 516 -16.19 59.87 6.46
C GLN A 516 -14.71 59.52 6.23
N LYS A 517 -13.84 60.52 6.00
CA LYS A 517 -12.38 60.28 5.86
C LYS A 517 -11.76 59.75 7.15
N ALA A 518 -12.20 60.23 8.31
CA ALA A 518 -11.80 59.66 9.60
C ALA A 518 -12.28 58.21 9.76
N GLY A 519 -13.46 57.87 9.25
CA GLY A 519 -13.95 56.48 9.17
C GLY A 519 -13.07 55.60 8.28
N VAL A 520 -12.62 56.12 7.13
CA VAL A 520 -11.67 55.42 6.25
C VAL A 520 -10.36 55.13 6.97
N ASP A 521 -9.80 56.10 7.70
CA ASP A 521 -8.58 55.90 8.48
C ASP A 521 -8.74 54.81 9.55
N GLN A 522 -9.83 54.86 10.31
CA GLN A 522 -10.10 53.87 11.36
C GLN A 522 -10.22 52.46 10.79
N GLU A 523 -10.93 52.28 9.68
CA GLU A 523 -11.14 50.95 9.11
C GLU A 523 -9.88 50.44 8.40
N ALA A 524 -9.06 51.32 7.82
CA ALA A 524 -7.74 50.98 7.31
C ALA A 524 -6.79 50.52 8.41
N GLU A 525 -6.73 51.21 9.55
CA GLU A 525 -5.93 50.79 10.71
C GLU A 525 -6.38 49.43 11.25
N LYS A 526 -7.69 49.22 11.36
CA LYS A 526 -8.28 47.95 11.79
C LYS A 526 -7.96 46.80 10.83
N ALA A 527 -8.04 47.04 9.52
CA ALA A 527 -7.68 46.06 8.51
C ALA A 527 -6.19 45.68 8.59
N LYS A 528 -5.29 46.67 8.75
CA LYS A 528 -3.86 46.42 8.96
C LYS A 528 -3.59 45.62 10.22
N GLY A 529 -4.30 45.91 11.32
CA GLY A 529 -4.21 45.13 12.55
C GLY A 529 -4.68 43.68 12.38
N ALA A 530 -5.74 43.45 11.61
CA ALA A 530 -6.20 42.10 11.27
C ALA A 530 -5.16 41.35 10.42
N ILE A 531 -4.56 42.01 9.43
CA ILE A 531 -3.47 41.46 8.61
C ILE A 531 -2.24 41.12 9.47
N ASP A 532 -1.87 42.00 10.42
CA ASP A 532 -0.76 41.74 11.35
C ASP A 532 -1.00 40.50 12.22
N GLY A 533 -2.24 40.34 12.71
CA GLY A 533 -2.67 39.21 13.53
C GLY A 533 -2.83 37.90 12.77
N ALA A 534 -2.83 37.90 11.43
CA ALA A 534 -2.96 36.69 10.63
C ALA A 534 -1.76 35.76 10.80
N LYS A 535 -2.02 34.45 10.92
CA LYS A 535 -1.00 33.41 11.14
C LYS A 535 -0.56 32.72 9.86
N ASP A 536 -1.37 32.79 8.83
CA ASP A 536 -1.19 32.16 7.54
C ASP A 536 -1.66 33.09 6.41
N ILE A 537 -1.35 32.71 5.17
CA ILE A 537 -1.68 33.51 4.00
C ILE A 537 -3.18 33.66 3.75
N ASP A 538 -3.98 32.66 4.11
CA ASP A 538 -5.43 32.71 3.98
C ASP A 538 -6.03 33.78 4.91
N GLY A 539 -5.53 33.88 6.15
CA GLY A 539 -5.89 34.96 7.07
C GLY A 539 -5.49 36.35 6.58
N VAL A 540 -4.31 36.47 5.94
CA VAL A 540 -3.87 37.74 5.32
C VAL A 540 -4.80 38.15 4.19
N ASN A 541 -5.14 37.21 3.30
CA ASN A 541 -6.04 37.46 2.18
C ASN A 541 -7.44 37.86 2.65
N GLN A 542 -7.97 37.19 3.67
CA GLN A 542 -9.26 37.52 4.27
C GLN A 542 -9.25 38.91 4.91
N GLY A 543 -8.23 39.22 5.72
CA GLY A 543 -8.10 40.54 6.37
C GLY A 543 -8.01 41.68 5.37
N LYS A 544 -7.31 41.47 4.24
CA LYS A 544 -7.27 42.41 3.12
C LYS A 544 -8.66 42.58 2.48
N ALA A 545 -9.32 41.49 2.12
CA ALA A 545 -10.61 41.54 1.43
C ALA A 545 -11.70 42.22 2.29
N ASP A 546 -11.79 41.84 3.56
CA ASP A 546 -12.72 42.46 4.51
C ASP A 546 -12.39 43.92 4.75
N GLY A 547 -11.10 44.25 4.85
CA GLY A 547 -10.62 45.62 5.02
C GLY A 547 -10.99 46.54 3.85
N ILE A 548 -10.70 46.11 2.61
CA ILE A 548 -11.08 46.84 1.39
C ILE A 548 -12.59 47.11 1.38
N LYS A 549 -13.40 46.07 1.61
CA LYS A 549 -14.85 46.21 1.64
C LYS A 549 -15.31 47.23 2.68
N ALA A 550 -14.74 47.18 3.89
CA ALA A 550 -15.15 48.04 4.98
C ALA A 550 -14.69 49.50 4.80
N ILE A 551 -13.57 49.72 4.09
CA ILE A 551 -13.10 51.03 3.62
C ILE A 551 -14.04 51.60 2.56
N ASP A 552 -14.40 50.81 1.53
CA ASP A 552 -15.36 51.21 0.49
C ASP A 552 -16.71 51.61 1.08
N ASP A 553 -17.18 50.87 2.09
CA ASP A 553 -18.46 51.12 2.78
C ASP A 553 -18.49 52.46 3.58
N GLN A 554 -17.36 53.16 3.72
CA GLN A 554 -17.31 54.47 4.40
C GLN A 554 -17.83 55.62 3.54
N HIS A 555 -17.66 55.56 2.21
CA HIS A 555 -18.17 56.60 1.32
C HIS A 555 -19.68 56.46 1.17
N LYS A 556 -20.40 57.47 1.66
CA LYS A 556 -21.86 57.53 1.55
C LYS A 556 -22.24 58.90 1.01
N PRO A 557 -22.78 58.99 -0.22
CA PRO A 557 -23.20 60.28 -0.77
C PRO A 557 -24.33 60.87 0.08
N GLY A 558 -24.35 62.20 0.15
CA GLY A 558 -25.39 62.98 0.78
C GLY A 558 -26.63 63.11 -0.10
N ASP A 559 -27.55 64.00 0.30
CA ASP A 559 -28.69 64.33 -0.54
C ASP A 559 -28.22 64.99 -1.84
N PRO A 560 -28.84 64.67 -3.00
CA PRO A 560 -28.53 65.34 -4.25
C PRO A 560 -28.57 66.86 -4.12
N VAL A 561 -27.55 67.53 -4.67
CA VAL A 561 -27.39 68.99 -4.58
C VAL A 561 -28.64 69.72 -5.06
N ASP A 562 -29.29 69.23 -6.13
CA ASP A 562 -30.49 69.84 -6.69
C ASP A 562 -31.67 69.84 -5.69
N ASN A 563 -31.90 68.74 -4.98
CA ASN A 563 -32.94 68.68 -3.94
C ASN A 563 -32.67 69.69 -2.82
N ARG A 564 -31.40 69.87 -2.45
CA ARG A 564 -31.00 70.83 -1.43
C ARG A 564 -31.09 72.28 -1.91
N LYS A 565 -30.82 72.54 -3.20
CA LYS A 565 -31.09 73.85 -3.83
C LYS A 565 -32.58 74.19 -3.77
N GLU A 566 -33.45 73.25 -4.12
CA GLU A 566 -34.90 73.45 -4.05
C GLU A 566 -35.36 73.79 -2.63
N GLN A 567 -34.90 73.04 -1.63
CA GLN A 567 -35.22 73.30 -0.23
C GLN A 567 -34.71 74.68 0.23
N ALA A 568 -33.48 75.04 -0.12
CA ALA A 568 -32.89 76.32 0.25
C ALA A 568 -33.66 77.52 -0.35
N LYS A 569 -34.12 77.40 -1.61
CA LYS A 569 -34.96 78.42 -2.24
C LYS A 569 -36.32 78.56 -1.56
N ALA A 570 -36.94 77.43 -1.18
CA ALA A 570 -38.20 77.46 -0.44
C ALA A 570 -38.04 78.16 0.93
N ASP A 571 -36.90 77.98 1.59
CA ASP A 571 -36.59 78.68 2.84
C ASP A 571 -36.37 80.19 2.61
N ILE A 572 -35.74 80.60 1.51
CA ILE A 572 -35.64 82.01 1.09
C ILE A 572 -37.02 82.63 0.86
N ASP A 573 -37.92 81.92 0.15
CA ASP A 573 -39.29 82.39 -0.09
C ASP A 573 -40.07 82.59 1.22
N LYS A 574 -39.90 81.67 2.17
CA LYS A 574 -40.52 81.74 3.48
C LYS A 574 -40.02 82.94 4.28
N GLU A 575 -38.71 83.19 4.28
CA GLU A 575 -38.12 84.33 4.99
C GLU A 575 -38.53 85.66 4.35
N ALA A 576 -38.47 85.76 3.02
CA ALA A 576 -38.94 86.95 2.29
C ALA A 576 -40.39 87.30 2.62
N LYS A 577 -41.26 86.28 2.72
CA LYS A 577 -42.65 86.47 3.15
C LYS A 577 -42.73 87.00 4.58
N LYS A 578 -42.00 86.38 5.52
CA LYS A 578 -41.98 86.79 6.94
C LYS A 578 -41.56 88.25 7.09
N VAL A 579 -40.46 88.67 6.48
CA VAL A 579 -39.95 90.05 6.58
C VAL A 579 -40.91 91.05 5.93
N LYS A 580 -41.57 90.70 4.83
CA LYS A 580 -42.63 91.55 4.25
C LYS A 580 -43.82 91.74 5.18
N ASP A 581 -44.26 90.68 5.85
CA ASP A 581 -45.35 90.75 6.83
C ASP A 581 -44.94 91.64 8.04
N GLU A 582 -43.68 91.57 8.48
CA GLU A 582 -43.11 92.46 9.52
C GLU A 582 -43.10 93.93 9.06
N ILE A 583 -42.65 94.22 7.83
CA ILE A 583 -42.69 95.57 7.24
C ILE A 583 -44.13 96.08 7.13
N ASP A 584 -45.08 95.23 6.75
CA ASP A 584 -46.48 95.62 6.59
C ASP A 584 -47.16 95.96 7.92
N THR A 585 -46.76 95.28 8.99
CA THR A 585 -47.28 95.53 10.34
C THR A 585 -46.54 96.64 11.10
N ASP A 586 -45.39 97.10 10.60
CA ASP A 586 -44.63 98.19 11.22
C ASP A 586 -45.38 99.54 11.15
N GLY A 587 -45.82 100.04 12.31
CA GLY A 587 -46.54 101.31 12.42
C GLY A 587 -45.66 102.57 12.29
N THR A 588 -44.34 102.42 12.28
CA THR A 588 -43.38 103.54 12.14
C THR A 588 -43.11 103.92 10.68
N LEU A 589 -43.50 103.07 9.71
CA LEU A 589 -43.23 103.28 8.29
C LEU A 589 -44.44 103.86 7.53
N THR A 590 -44.17 104.78 6.61
CA THR A 590 -45.17 105.27 5.63
C THR A 590 -45.44 104.24 4.54
N ALA A 591 -46.56 104.35 3.83
CA ALA A 591 -46.88 103.45 2.72
C ALA A 591 -45.76 103.38 1.65
N LYS A 592 -45.13 104.52 1.32
CA LYS A 592 -44.04 104.59 0.34
C LYS A 592 -42.76 103.92 0.83
N GLU A 593 -42.45 104.04 2.12
CA GLU A 593 -41.29 103.36 2.73
C GLU A 593 -41.51 101.84 2.79
N LYS A 594 -42.72 101.39 3.16
CA LYS A 594 -43.08 99.97 3.13
C LYS A 594 -42.95 99.38 1.74
N GLU A 595 -43.50 100.05 0.72
CA GLU A 595 -43.38 99.60 -0.67
C GLU A 595 -41.92 99.47 -1.11
N LYS A 596 -41.08 100.46 -0.77
CA LYS A 596 -39.64 100.42 -1.07
C LYS A 596 -38.91 99.26 -0.37
N GLN A 597 -39.15 99.05 0.93
CA GLN A 597 -38.50 97.96 1.68
C GLN A 597 -38.96 96.58 1.18
N LYS A 598 -40.25 96.40 0.88
CA LYS A 598 -40.77 95.14 0.31
C LYS A 598 -40.19 94.83 -1.08
N ALA A 599 -40.00 95.84 -1.92
CA ALA A 599 -39.30 95.68 -3.20
C ALA A 599 -37.83 95.31 -3.00
N GLY A 600 -37.17 95.84 -1.96
CA GLY A 600 -35.83 95.43 -1.55
C GLY A 600 -35.78 93.96 -1.12
N VAL A 601 -36.76 93.49 -0.36
CA VAL A 601 -36.89 92.07 0.02
C VAL A 601 -37.00 91.18 -1.22
N ASP A 602 -37.85 91.54 -2.19
CA ASP A 602 -37.96 90.79 -3.45
C ASP A 602 -36.63 90.73 -4.21
N GLN A 603 -35.92 91.86 -4.29
CA GLN A 603 -34.65 91.93 -5.00
C GLN A 603 -33.57 91.06 -4.34
N GLU A 604 -33.44 91.09 -3.01
CA GLU A 604 -32.46 90.26 -2.30
C GLU A 604 -32.85 88.77 -2.31
N ALA A 605 -34.15 88.45 -2.28
CA ALA A 605 -34.61 87.07 -2.44
C ALA A 605 -34.25 86.48 -3.82
N GLU A 606 -34.46 87.23 -4.91
CA GLU A 606 -34.08 86.79 -6.26
C GLU A 606 -32.56 86.63 -6.39
N LYS A 607 -31.76 87.54 -5.82
CA LYS A 607 -30.29 87.40 -5.78
C LYS A 607 -29.85 86.15 -5.03
N ALA A 608 -30.45 85.88 -3.86
CA ALA A 608 -30.14 84.70 -3.06
C ALA A 608 -30.46 83.40 -3.81
N LYS A 609 -31.63 83.32 -4.48
CA LYS A 609 -31.98 82.16 -5.32
C LYS A 609 -31.01 81.97 -6.48
N GLY A 610 -30.58 83.06 -7.13
CA GLY A 610 -29.56 83.02 -8.19
C GLY A 610 -28.20 82.53 -7.68
N ALA A 611 -27.79 82.94 -6.48
CA ALA A 611 -26.58 82.44 -5.83
C ALA A 611 -26.69 80.93 -5.51
N ILE A 612 -27.83 80.48 -4.98
CA ILE A 612 -28.12 79.07 -4.72
C ILE A 612 -28.09 78.26 -6.02
N ASP A 613 -28.67 78.76 -7.11
CA ASP A 613 -28.64 78.09 -8.42
C ASP A 613 -27.22 77.90 -8.96
N GLY A 614 -26.37 78.92 -8.79
CA GLY A 614 -24.98 78.90 -9.21
C GLY A 614 -24.04 78.06 -8.33
N ALA A 615 -24.49 77.62 -7.15
CA ALA A 615 -23.68 76.80 -6.25
C ALA A 615 -23.35 75.43 -6.88
N LYS A 616 -22.11 74.97 -6.70
CA LYS A 616 -21.62 73.70 -7.27
C LYS A 616 -21.69 72.52 -6.30
N ASP A 617 -21.78 72.82 -5.01
CA ASP A 617 -21.77 71.87 -3.91
C ASP A 617 -22.74 72.35 -2.82
N ILE A 618 -22.95 71.49 -1.82
CA ILE A 618 -23.89 71.77 -0.73
C ILE A 618 -23.42 72.93 0.18
N ASP A 619 -22.12 73.13 0.33
CA ASP A 619 -21.59 74.24 1.14
C ASP A 619 -21.89 75.59 0.47
N GLY A 620 -21.75 75.69 -0.86
CA GLY A 620 -22.17 76.86 -1.62
C GLY A 620 -23.68 77.13 -1.53
N VAL A 621 -24.51 76.09 -1.52
CA VAL A 621 -25.97 76.22 -1.32
C VAL A 621 -26.28 76.75 0.07
N ASN A 622 -25.65 76.19 1.11
CA ASN A 622 -25.84 76.62 2.50
C ASN A 622 -25.38 78.07 2.71
N GLN A 623 -24.24 78.47 2.14
CA GLN A 623 -23.74 79.84 2.21
C GLN A 623 -24.68 80.82 1.49
N GLY A 624 -25.11 80.49 0.26
CA GLY A 624 -26.05 81.31 -0.51
C GLY A 624 -27.38 81.52 0.21
N LYS A 625 -27.88 80.48 0.89
CA LYS A 625 -29.06 80.57 1.76
C LYS A 625 -28.82 81.49 2.96
N ALA A 626 -27.74 81.28 3.70
CA ALA A 626 -27.43 82.05 4.91
C ALA A 626 -27.23 83.54 4.61
N ASP A 627 -26.46 83.86 3.58
CA ASP A 627 -26.24 85.23 3.11
C ASP A 627 -27.54 85.87 2.62
N GLY A 628 -28.35 85.10 1.89
CA GLY A 628 -29.65 85.53 1.40
C GLY A 628 -30.63 85.90 2.50
N ILE A 629 -30.80 85.02 3.50
CA ILE A 629 -31.65 85.28 4.69
C ILE A 629 -31.19 86.57 5.37
N LYS A 630 -29.88 86.70 5.64
CA LYS A 630 -29.33 87.89 6.28
C LYS A 630 -29.63 89.17 5.47
N ALA A 631 -29.45 89.14 4.16
CA ALA A 631 -29.68 90.29 3.29
C ALA A 631 -31.17 90.69 3.20
N ILE A 632 -32.07 89.70 3.28
CA ILE A 632 -33.53 89.89 3.35
C ILE A 632 -33.91 90.54 4.68
N ASP A 633 -33.43 90.01 5.82
CA ASP A 633 -33.69 90.57 7.15
C ASP A 633 -33.22 92.03 7.26
N ASP A 634 -32.05 92.34 6.69
CA ASP A 634 -31.47 93.69 6.67
C ASP A 634 -32.31 94.74 5.90
N GLN A 635 -33.36 94.32 5.16
CA GLN A 635 -34.26 95.24 4.45
C GLN A 635 -35.29 95.92 5.36
N HIS A 636 -35.71 95.27 6.46
CA HIS A 636 -36.64 95.89 7.39
C HIS A 636 -35.89 96.89 8.28
N LYS A 637 -36.21 98.17 8.10
CA LYS A 637 -35.62 99.26 8.88
C LYS A 637 -36.75 100.11 9.47
N PRO A 638 -36.85 100.25 10.80
CA PRO A 638 -37.88 101.09 11.42
C PRO A 638 -37.81 102.52 10.89
N GLY A 639 -38.97 103.15 10.75
CA GLY A 639 -39.07 104.58 10.43
C GLY A 639 -38.81 105.46 11.65
N ASP A 640 -38.79 106.78 11.44
CA ASP A 640 -38.67 107.73 12.56
C ASP A 640 -39.83 107.54 13.55
N PRO A 641 -39.57 107.60 14.87
CA PRO A 641 -40.61 107.50 15.89
C PRO A 641 -41.76 108.46 15.60
N VAL A 642 -43.00 108.01 15.79
CA VAL A 642 -44.22 108.77 15.48
C VAL A 642 -44.23 110.16 16.17
N ASP A 643 -43.54 110.28 17.31
CA ASP A 643 -43.39 111.53 18.06
C ASP A 643 -42.53 112.58 17.33
N ASN A 644 -41.53 112.18 16.56
CA ASN A 644 -40.70 113.09 15.74
C ASN A 644 -41.41 113.51 14.43
N ARG A 645 -42.43 112.77 13.99
CA ARG A 645 -43.17 113.06 12.74
C ARG A 645 -44.27 114.09 12.89
N LYS A 646 -44.68 114.43 14.13
CA LYS A 646 -45.64 115.52 14.41
C LYS A 646 -45.03 116.92 14.26
N GLU A 647 -43.70 117.07 14.28
CA GLU A 647 -43.01 118.37 14.08
C GLU A 647 -42.75 118.71 12.61
N GLN A 648 -42.95 117.77 11.68
CA GLN A 648 -42.65 117.93 10.24
C GLN A 648 -43.89 117.92 9.32
N ALA A 649 -45.09 117.79 9.88
CA ALA A 649 -46.37 117.93 9.17
C ALA A 649 -47.00 119.28 9.49
#